data_AF-A0A087QZE8-F1
#
_entry.id   AF-A0A087QZE8-F1
#
_cell.length_a   1.000
_cell.length_b   1.000
_cell.length_c   1.000
_cell.angle_alpha   90.00
_cell.angle_beta   90.00
_cell.angle_gamma   90.00
#
_symmetry.space_group_name_H-M   'P 1'
#
loop_
_entity.id
_entity.type
_entity.pdbx_description
1 polymer ?
#
loop_
_entity_poly.entity_id
_entity_poly.type
_entity_poly.pdbx_seq_one_letter_code
_entity_poly.pdbx_strand_id
1 'polypeptide(L)'
;KSGKPYLKESAFEALEKDFQEVINLLQGEKTLEKFRIEYEKLHAVMKKSHENEKRLMEKCRELNTELVVNSSKVAALTKLSKDDRGTISSMKTEIEKAWKMVDTAYEKEQKAKEMINSLQEEIARLTNLVDQGSGLSLGQEYNIRDLLKLKEEITKERDQLLSEVVKLRQSLTQATELQQDTERAKNEADQSVTQLQQEIQLHQNEASREARKKEKMEKELKNLLAEMDNKQAEIKNLQHLIQKSKEEQLKMEQHLKDQKILNEKAGKELEQFQMRNNKLMQESEQHSVMFEEVMQDIHQKTAELKARDDEVTQMRLEISKLNKVRDVLQNKLRVAEEQKVDAGHERNTLKNQISGLERGLEAAKKQAEIDKKAIDELVRERDMLSKNLVKATNATQKQINLVKLHEQSKKNLEEEIQNYKNEAQKQRKIIYQLEKERDCFINETSELKQKVLQHLKDTEIREMQICDYEKKVEESVIKLKWQQNRCEAVRTERNLYSKNLIEAKDEIAEMKKKLKTVTHQVDQLKEEITDKEAALVKAHLEHQQTEKEKESLKAELLKMKKQALETKRFIENQEAEERKLLKIIAEADAERLKQKKEFDQVINERDILGSQLVRRNDEVALLYEKIKIQQSILNKGETQYRQRMEDIRLLKLEIKKLRREKGILGKSMANVEELRQEVHHMRKELLREQTRCKILEEELENPLNVHRWRKLEASDPSTYELIQKIQRLQKQLISKTGEVIEKELLLQEKEKLYVELKHVLARQPGPEAAKQLQVYRHTLREKTKQLKVLSSELNMYESQSQEYKYEIERLAKELLNVKKKYLAQKRKEQQAKEKERSLTDTEPQFPRPRSDVPRFIGGGFALGRLLPKVTA
;
A
#
# COMPACT_ATOMS: atom_id res chain seq x y z
N LYS A 1 -36.54 11.77 44.71
CA LYS A 1 -37.52 11.44 43.64
C LYS A 1 -37.12 12.21 42.37
N SER A 2 -36.38 11.63 41.43
CA SER A 2 -35.96 12.33 40.19
C SER A 2 -35.37 11.39 39.11
N GLY A 3 -35.98 10.22 38.89
CA GLY A 3 -35.53 9.22 37.92
C GLY A 3 -36.26 9.26 36.57
N LYS A 4 -36.20 10.37 35.81
CA LYS A 4 -36.68 10.42 34.40
C LYS A 4 -35.89 11.42 33.50
N PRO A 5 -34.64 11.14 33.09
CA PRO A 5 -34.02 11.80 31.94
C PRO A 5 -34.43 11.14 30.61
N TYR A 6 -34.32 9.81 30.55
CA TYR A 6 -34.43 9.00 29.32
C TYR A 6 -35.79 9.06 28.59
N LEU A 7 -36.87 9.47 29.28
CA LEU A 7 -38.20 9.57 28.67
C LEU A 7 -38.41 10.84 27.83
N LYS A 8 -37.53 11.85 27.92
CA LYS A 8 -37.64 13.07 27.10
C LYS A 8 -36.94 12.97 25.74
N GLU A 9 -35.75 12.37 25.68
CA GLU A 9 -34.98 12.26 24.42
C GLU A 9 -35.71 11.36 23.40
N SER A 10 -36.22 10.20 23.85
CA SER A 10 -37.03 9.30 23.01
C SER A 10 -38.32 9.92 22.46
N ALA A 11 -38.88 10.95 23.12
CA ALA A 11 -40.08 11.63 22.65
C ALA A 11 -39.76 12.67 21.55
N PHE A 12 -38.60 13.34 21.65
CA PHE A 12 -38.14 14.26 20.61
C PHE A 12 -37.71 13.52 19.34
N GLU A 13 -37.02 12.38 19.47
CA GLU A 13 -36.61 11.54 18.33
C GLU A 13 -37.82 11.01 17.52
N ALA A 14 -38.92 10.68 18.20
CA ALA A 14 -40.17 10.31 17.53
C ALA A 14 -40.77 11.49 16.75
N LEU A 15 -40.86 12.68 17.39
CA LEU A 15 -41.34 13.90 16.74
C LEU A 15 -40.48 14.33 15.55
N GLU A 16 -39.15 14.25 15.65
CA GLU A 16 -38.24 14.57 14.53
C GLU A 16 -38.45 13.59 13.34
N LYS A 17 -38.73 12.32 13.62
CA LYS A 17 -39.09 11.33 12.59
C LYS A 17 -40.44 11.63 11.93
N ASP A 18 -41.47 11.93 12.71
CA ASP A 18 -42.80 12.29 12.20
C ASP A 18 -42.75 13.56 11.32
N PHE A 19 -41.97 14.58 11.75
CA PHE A 19 -41.75 15.80 10.95
C PHE A 19 -41.05 15.49 9.62
N GLN A 20 -40.06 14.60 9.60
CA GLN A 20 -39.37 14.20 8.37
C GLN A 20 -40.27 13.40 7.43
N GLU A 21 -41.12 12.52 7.96
CA GLU A 21 -42.12 11.79 7.17
C GLU A 21 -43.13 12.75 6.51
N VAL A 22 -43.62 13.76 7.24
CA VAL A 22 -44.50 14.80 6.67
C VAL A 22 -43.80 15.66 5.61
N ILE A 23 -42.54 16.06 5.82
CA ILE A 23 -41.76 16.80 4.81
C ILE A 23 -41.60 16.00 3.51
N ASN A 24 -41.32 14.69 3.63
CA ASN A 24 -41.19 13.80 2.48
C ASN A 24 -42.52 13.62 1.73
N LEU A 25 -43.66 13.55 2.43
CA LEU A 25 -44.99 13.49 1.81
C LEU A 25 -45.33 14.80 1.07
N LEU A 26 -45.02 15.96 1.66
CA LEU A 26 -45.24 17.27 1.04
C LEU A 26 -44.35 17.52 -0.19
N GLN A 27 -43.26 16.75 -0.36
CA GLN A 27 -42.34 16.86 -1.48
C GLN A 27 -42.94 16.33 -2.82
N GLY A 28 -44.04 15.59 -2.76
CA GLY A 28 -44.70 15.01 -3.95
C GLY A 28 -45.57 15.98 -4.76
N GLU A 29 -46.11 17.04 -4.15
CA GLU A 29 -47.06 17.95 -4.80
C GLU A 29 -46.55 19.40 -4.90
N LYS A 30 -46.35 19.89 -6.13
CA LYS A 30 -45.88 21.27 -6.39
C LYS A 30 -46.80 22.37 -5.86
N THR A 31 -48.07 22.08 -5.63
CA THR A 31 -49.07 22.96 -5.00
C THR A 31 -48.80 23.19 -3.52
N LEU A 32 -48.12 22.26 -2.85
CA LEU A 32 -47.87 22.27 -1.39
C LEU A 32 -46.47 22.76 -1.00
N GLU A 33 -45.61 23.11 -1.97
CA GLU A 33 -44.22 23.55 -1.69
C GLU A 33 -44.15 24.76 -0.74
N LYS A 34 -45.13 25.67 -0.78
CA LYS A 34 -45.23 26.77 0.21
C LYS A 34 -45.46 26.27 1.64
N PHE A 35 -46.30 25.26 1.82
CA PHE A 35 -46.53 24.62 3.12
C PHE A 35 -45.29 23.84 3.56
N ARG A 36 -44.63 23.13 2.64
CA ARG A 36 -43.35 22.44 2.92
C ARG A 36 -42.30 23.41 3.47
N ILE A 37 -42.10 24.56 2.84
CA ILE A 37 -41.13 25.58 3.29
C ILE A 37 -41.46 26.10 4.70
N GLU A 38 -42.73 26.40 5.01
CA GLU A 38 -43.11 26.83 6.37
C GLU A 38 -43.00 25.70 7.39
N TYR A 39 -43.25 24.45 6.99
CA TYR A 39 -43.12 23.28 7.86
C TYR A 39 -41.65 22.91 8.14
N GLU A 40 -40.76 23.06 7.15
CA GLU A 40 -39.30 22.95 7.31
C GLU A 40 -38.75 24.05 8.25
N LYS A 41 -39.26 25.30 8.16
CA LYS A 41 -38.94 26.36 9.13
C LYS A 41 -39.42 26.00 10.53
N LEU A 42 -40.64 25.47 10.67
CA LEU A 42 -41.19 25.06 11.97
C LEU A 42 -40.34 23.94 12.60
N HIS A 43 -39.94 22.95 11.80
CA HIS A 43 -39.02 21.89 12.22
C HIS A 43 -37.67 22.46 12.71
N ALA A 44 -37.07 23.40 11.95
CA ALA A 44 -35.82 24.05 12.33
C ALA A 44 -35.94 24.85 13.63
N VAL A 45 -37.05 25.57 13.84
CA VAL A 45 -37.32 26.31 15.10
C VAL A 45 -37.51 25.34 16.27
N MET A 46 -38.27 24.26 16.09
CA MET A 46 -38.46 23.21 17.10
C MET A 46 -37.13 22.57 17.51
N LYS A 47 -36.29 22.19 16.54
CA LYS A 47 -34.97 21.61 16.79
C LYS A 47 -34.05 22.55 17.56
N LYS A 48 -33.98 23.82 17.14
CA LYS A 48 -33.24 24.87 17.85
C LYS A 48 -33.77 25.13 19.25
N SER A 49 -35.08 25.00 19.46
CA SER A 49 -35.71 25.10 20.79
C SER A 49 -35.28 23.93 21.70
N HIS A 50 -35.29 22.69 21.19
CA HIS A 50 -34.87 21.52 21.95
C HIS A 50 -33.36 21.51 22.27
N GLU A 51 -32.51 21.93 21.33
CA GLU A 51 -31.07 22.12 21.58
C GLU A 51 -30.82 23.18 22.67
N ASN A 52 -31.61 24.25 22.71
CA ASN A 52 -31.55 25.26 23.78
C ASN A 52 -32.08 24.71 25.11
N GLU A 53 -33.17 23.91 25.13
CA GLU A 53 -33.66 23.23 26.33
C GLU A 53 -32.59 22.28 26.89
N LYS A 54 -31.90 21.52 26.03
CA LYS A 54 -30.81 20.61 26.43
C LYS A 54 -29.65 21.35 27.08
N ARG A 55 -29.19 22.45 26.48
CA ARG A 55 -28.15 23.34 27.06
C ARG A 55 -28.58 23.96 28.39
N LEU A 56 -29.84 24.39 28.51
CA LEU A 56 -30.40 24.91 29.76
C LEU A 56 -30.45 23.82 30.84
N MET A 57 -30.86 22.61 30.48
CA MET A 57 -30.91 21.46 31.40
C MET A 57 -29.52 21.01 31.86
N GLU A 58 -28.51 21.04 30.99
CA GLU A 58 -27.11 20.84 31.38
C GLU A 58 -26.64 21.94 32.34
N LYS A 59 -26.87 23.22 32.01
CA LYS A 59 -26.50 24.33 32.88
C LYS A 59 -27.22 24.32 34.23
N CYS A 60 -28.47 23.88 34.28
CA CYS A 60 -29.20 23.65 35.53
C CYS A 60 -28.63 22.46 36.33
N ARG A 61 -28.10 21.42 35.67
CA ARG A 61 -27.39 20.32 36.37
C ARG A 61 -26.06 20.78 36.93
N GLU A 62 -25.27 21.52 36.15
CA GLU A 62 -24.00 22.14 36.58
C GLU A 62 -24.22 23.03 37.80
N LEU A 63 -25.12 24.01 37.70
CA LEU A 63 -25.49 24.90 38.81
C LEU A 63 -26.03 24.13 40.02
N ASN A 64 -26.77 23.04 39.82
CA ASN A 64 -27.24 22.19 40.93
C ASN A 64 -26.10 21.38 41.57
N THR A 65 -25.11 20.91 40.80
CA THR A 65 -23.89 20.29 41.36
C THR A 65 -23.03 21.30 42.12
N GLU A 66 -22.89 22.53 41.61
CA GLU A 66 -22.23 23.63 42.32
C GLU A 66 -22.98 24.01 43.59
N LEU A 67 -24.32 24.06 43.57
CA LEU A 67 -25.15 24.28 44.76
C LEU A 67 -24.95 23.19 45.80
N VAL A 68 -24.89 21.91 45.40
CA VAL A 68 -24.63 20.79 46.32
C VAL A 68 -23.21 20.90 46.91
N VAL A 69 -22.19 21.17 46.09
CA VAL A 69 -20.80 21.36 46.56
C VAL A 69 -20.68 22.58 47.48
N ASN A 70 -21.35 23.69 47.17
CA ASN A 70 -21.34 24.87 48.02
C ASN A 70 -22.16 24.63 49.30
N SER A 71 -23.25 23.87 49.26
CA SER A 71 -23.99 23.46 50.46
C SER A 71 -23.15 22.57 51.38
N SER A 72 -22.33 21.67 50.84
CA SER A 72 -21.43 20.84 51.66
C SER A 72 -20.27 21.64 52.25
N LYS A 73 -19.72 22.61 51.50
CA LYS A 73 -18.76 23.61 52.03
C LYS A 73 -19.37 24.48 53.13
N VAL A 74 -20.59 24.98 52.95
CA VAL A 74 -21.32 25.75 53.97
C VAL A 74 -21.65 24.89 55.19
N ALA A 75 -21.99 23.61 55.02
CA ALA A 75 -22.19 22.67 56.12
C ALA A 75 -20.87 22.40 56.89
N ALA A 76 -19.75 22.25 56.19
CA ALA A 76 -18.43 22.11 56.82
C ALA A 76 -18.03 23.39 57.58
N LEU A 77 -18.24 24.58 56.99
CA LEU A 77 -17.96 25.87 57.62
C LEU A 77 -18.89 26.17 58.82
N THR A 78 -20.17 25.76 58.76
CA THR A 78 -21.08 25.88 59.93
C THR A 78 -20.81 24.82 60.99
N LYS A 79 -20.19 23.68 60.65
CA LYS A 79 -19.68 22.73 61.64
C LYS A 79 -18.43 23.30 62.33
N LEU A 80 -17.43 23.73 61.58
CA LEU A 80 -16.26 24.45 62.11
C LEU A 80 -16.67 25.64 62.98
N SER A 81 -17.57 26.50 62.51
CA SER A 81 -18.07 27.63 63.31
C SER A 81 -18.85 27.23 64.57
N LYS A 82 -19.46 26.04 64.61
CA LYS A 82 -20.07 25.48 65.84
C LYS A 82 -19.01 24.94 66.79
N ASP A 83 -18.01 24.25 66.26
CA ASP A 83 -16.90 23.68 67.03
C ASP A 83 -16.04 24.82 67.63
N ASP A 84 -15.75 25.87 66.83
CA ASP A 84 -15.14 27.13 67.26
C ASP A 84 -16.00 27.88 68.29
N ARG A 85 -17.33 27.88 68.13
CA ARG A 85 -18.21 28.46 69.16
C ARG A 85 -18.21 27.64 70.44
N GLY A 86 -17.96 26.33 70.36
CA GLY A 86 -17.74 25.43 71.48
C GLY A 86 -16.44 25.76 72.23
N THR A 87 -15.32 25.86 71.52
CA THR A 87 -14.01 26.21 72.12
C THR A 87 -13.98 27.66 72.63
N ILE A 88 -14.60 28.61 71.93
CA ILE A 88 -14.81 29.97 72.44
C ILE A 88 -15.69 29.95 73.70
N SER A 89 -16.69 29.07 73.79
CA SER A 89 -17.49 28.94 75.01
C SER A 89 -16.70 28.33 76.16
N SER A 90 -15.87 27.31 75.93
CA SER A 90 -15.03 26.73 77.00
C SER A 90 -13.99 27.75 77.46
N MET A 91 -13.28 28.41 76.54
CA MET A 91 -12.35 29.49 76.85
C MET A 91 -13.02 30.65 77.58
N LYS A 92 -14.26 31.03 77.22
CA LYS A 92 -15.02 32.03 77.99
C LYS A 92 -15.34 31.56 79.41
N THR A 93 -15.70 30.29 79.62
CA THR A 93 -15.91 29.77 80.99
C THR A 93 -14.60 29.65 81.79
N GLU A 94 -13.46 29.42 81.13
CA GLU A 94 -12.14 29.43 81.77
C GLU A 94 -11.68 30.84 82.10
N ILE A 95 -11.93 31.81 81.23
CA ILE A 95 -11.74 33.23 81.48
C ILE A 95 -12.65 33.69 82.63
N GLU A 96 -13.94 33.34 82.65
CA GLU A 96 -14.83 33.66 83.79
C GLU A 96 -14.38 33.01 85.11
N LYS A 97 -13.79 31.80 85.07
CA LYS A 97 -13.16 31.19 86.26
C LYS A 97 -11.91 31.93 86.69
N ALA A 98 -11.06 32.34 85.75
CA ALA A 98 -9.85 33.12 86.01
C ALA A 98 -10.20 34.50 86.59
N TRP A 99 -11.18 35.20 86.01
CA TRP A 99 -11.71 36.46 86.53
C TRP A 99 -12.31 36.27 87.93
N LYS A 100 -13.13 35.25 88.19
CA LYS A 100 -13.60 34.96 89.56
C LYS A 100 -12.46 34.66 90.54
N MET A 101 -11.38 34.01 90.10
CA MET A 101 -10.20 33.81 90.94
C MET A 101 -9.46 35.13 91.22
N VAL A 102 -9.37 36.03 90.24
CA VAL A 102 -8.84 37.39 90.42
C VAL A 102 -9.75 38.23 91.34
N ASP A 103 -11.07 38.21 91.14
CA ASP A 103 -12.05 38.91 91.98
C ASP A 103 -11.99 38.41 93.43
N THR A 104 -11.89 37.10 93.66
CA THR A 104 -11.73 36.55 95.02
C THR A 104 -10.36 36.81 95.64
N ALA A 105 -9.31 37.07 94.84
CA ALA A 105 -8.03 37.56 95.32
C ALA A 105 -8.10 39.05 95.66
N TYR A 106 -8.74 39.85 94.80
CA TYR A 106 -8.95 41.28 94.99
C TYR A 106 -9.87 41.57 96.20
N GLU A 107 -10.95 40.80 96.41
CA GLU A 107 -11.76 40.90 97.63
C GLU A 107 -10.95 40.59 98.90
N LYS A 108 -10.02 39.62 98.86
CA LYS A 108 -9.15 39.31 99.99
C LYS A 108 -8.14 40.42 100.23
N GLU A 109 -7.58 41.00 99.17
CA GLU A 109 -6.70 42.17 99.24
C GLU A 109 -7.43 43.40 99.78
N GLN A 110 -8.67 43.64 99.32
CA GLN A 110 -9.52 44.74 99.78
C GLN A 110 -9.87 44.59 101.26
N LYS A 111 -10.29 43.40 101.71
CA LYS A 111 -10.53 43.09 103.13
C LYS A 111 -9.26 43.23 103.98
N ALA A 112 -8.09 42.88 103.44
CA ALA A 112 -6.81 43.10 104.11
C ALA A 112 -6.48 44.60 104.22
N LYS A 113 -6.72 45.40 103.16
CA LYS A 113 -6.53 46.87 103.18
C LYS A 113 -7.51 47.57 104.13
N GLU A 114 -8.77 47.15 104.16
CA GLU A 114 -9.77 47.66 105.10
C GLU A 114 -9.37 47.36 106.56
N MET A 115 -8.88 46.15 106.83
CA MET A 115 -8.35 45.77 108.16
C MET A 115 -7.07 46.54 108.54
N ILE A 116 -6.18 46.80 107.58
CA ILE A 116 -4.99 47.66 107.79
C ILE A 116 -5.44 49.09 108.11
N ASN A 117 -6.40 49.65 107.36
CA ASN A 117 -6.90 51.00 107.61
C ASN A 117 -7.60 51.12 108.96
N SER A 118 -8.40 50.13 109.38
CA SER A 118 -9.01 50.14 110.72
C SER A 118 -7.96 50.09 111.83
N LEU A 119 -6.90 49.30 111.66
CA LEU A 119 -5.79 49.26 112.63
C LEU A 119 -4.97 50.57 112.63
N GLN A 120 -4.81 51.23 111.49
CA GLN A 120 -4.18 52.55 111.41
C GLN A 120 -5.02 53.65 112.06
N GLU A 121 -6.34 53.64 111.91
CA GLU A 121 -7.24 54.53 112.65
C GLU A 121 -7.22 54.27 114.16
N GLU A 122 -7.13 53.01 114.58
CA GLU A 122 -7.09 52.63 115.99
C GLU A 122 -5.77 53.05 116.64
N ILE A 123 -4.64 52.91 115.93
CA ILE A 123 -3.34 53.49 116.30
C ILE A 123 -3.45 55.02 116.39
N ALA A 124 -4.03 55.70 115.39
CA ALA A 124 -4.18 57.16 115.41
C ALA A 124 -5.07 57.66 116.57
N ARG A 125 -6.11 56.90 116.96
CA ARG A 125 -6.94 57.20 118.14
C ARG A 125 -6.16 57.01 119.45
N LEU A 126 -5.31 55.98 119.54
CA LEU A 126 -4.48 55.73 120.72
C LEU A 126 -3.36 56.77 120.87
N THR A 127 -2.72 57.20 119.79
CA THR A 127 -1.70 58.28 119.84
C THR A 127 -2.29 59.60 120.33
N ASN A 128 -3.46 60.01 119.82
CA ASN A 128 -4.14 61.24 120.26
C ASN A 128 -4.60 61.21 121.74
N LEU A 129 -4.72 60.02 122.36
CA LEU A 129 -5.06 59.86 123.78
C LEU A 129 -3.83 59.95 124.71
N VAL A 130 -2.62 59.83 124.16
CA VAL A 130 -1.36 59.91 124.93
C VAL A 130 -0.78 61.33 124.93
N ASP A 131 -1.02 62.12 123.87
CA ASP A 131 -0.51 63.51 123.75
C ASP A 131 -1.34 64.57 124.51
N GLN A 132 -2.41 64.19 125.22
CA GLN A 132 -3.24 65.09 126.04
C GLN A 132 -3.31 64.66 127.51
N GLY A 133 -2.21 64.76 128.26
CA GLY A 133 -2.26 64.32 129.66
C GLY A 133 -1.05 64.47 130.59
N SER A 134 -0.30 65.59 130.58
CA SER A 134 0.61 65.86 131.71
C SER A 134 0.80 67.35 132.01
N GLY A 135 0.26 67.81 133.14
CA GLY A 135 0.56 69.12 133.69
C GLY A 135 -0.33 69.51 134.86
N LEU A 136 0.17 69.36 136.09
CA LEU A 136 0.27 70.45 137.06
C LEU A 136 1.05 70.01 138.31
N SER A 137 1.56 71.02 139.03
CA SER A 137 2.53 70.92 140.12
C SER A 137 2.02 71.70 141.35
N LEU A 138 2.81 71.66 142.44
CA LEU A 138 2.84 72.59 143.58
C LEU A 138 1.83 72.39 144.73
N GLY A 139 2.30 72.49 145.99
CA GLY A 139 1.40 72.43 147.17
C GLY A 139 1.98 72.40 148.60
N GLN A 140 3.15 73.00 148.86
CA GLN A 140 3.65 73.49 150.19
C GLN A 140 3.34 72.77 151.53
N GLU A 141 4.41 72.21 152.12
CA GLU A 141 4.90 72.42 153.51
C GLU A 141 3.97 72.35 154.73
N TYR A 142 4.32 71.46 155.68
CA TYR A 142 4.69 71.87 157.05
C TYR A 142 5.67 70.86 157.71
N ASN A 143 6.63 71.38 158.47
CA ASN A 143 7.40 70.69 159.53
C ASN A 143 8.41 69.57 159.16
N ILE A 144 9.53 69.95 158.52
CA ILE A 144 10.96 69.65 158.82
C ILE A 144 11.44 68.20 159.15
N ARG A 145 10.64 67.29 159.70
CA ARG A 145 11.01 65.89 159.98
C ARG A 145 10.92 64.98 158.75
N ASP A 146 10.10 65.35 157.78
CA ASP A 146 9.94 64.59 156.54
C ASP A 146 11.05 64.87 155.51
N LEU A 147 11.82 65.96 155.65
CA LEU A 147 12.94 66.31 154.77
C LEU A 147 14.05 65.24 154.71
N LEU A 148 14.20 64.40 155.74
CA LEU A 148 15.14 63.28 155.73
C LEU A 148 14.60 62.06 154.96
N LYS A 149 13.28 61.80 155.01
CA LYS A 149 12.64 60.75 154.19
C LYS A 149 12.54 61.16 152.73
N LEU A 150 12.16 62.41 152.48
CA LEU A 150 12.07 62.98 151.13
C LEU A 150 13.42 62.96 150.41
N LYS A 151 14.55 63.08 151.13
CA LYS A 151 15.88 62.88 150.54
C LYS A 151 16.09 61.44 150.04
N GLU A 152 15.65 60.43 150.80
CA GLU A 152 15.76 59.01 150.41
C GLU A 152 14.76 58.62 149.31
N GLU A 153 13.58 59.24 149.29
CA GLU A 153 12.56 59.06 148.24
C GLU A 153 12.99 59.74 146.93
N ILE A 154 13.44 61.00 146.97
CA ILE A 154 13.98 61.70 145.78
C ILE A 154 15.23 60.99 145.21
N THR A 155 16.08 60.35 146.02
CA THR A 155 17.16 59.52 145.47
C THR A 155 16.64 58.27 144.76
N LYS A 156 15.56 57.65 145.26
CA LYS A 156 14.94 56.49 144.59
C LYS A 156 14.20 56.90 143.31
N GLU A 157 13.50 58.02 143.31
CA GLU A 157 12.84 58.57 142.11
C GLU A 157 13.88 58.96 141.06
N ARG A 158 14.99 59.60 141.46
CA ARG A 158 16.12 59.89 140.56
C ARG A 158 16.66 58.61 139.91
N ASP A 159 16.85 57.55 140.70
CA ASP A 159 17.42 56.29 140.21
C ASP A 159 16.43 55.49 139.35
N GLN A 160 15.13 55.59 139.63
CA GLN A 160 14.07 55.04 138.78
C GLN A 160 13.98 55.81 137.44
N LEU A 161 13.93 57.14 137.46
CA LEU A 161 13.93 57.97 136.25
C LEU A 161 15.21 57.80 135.42
N LEU A 162 16.37 57.64 136.05
CA LEU A 162 17.60 57.24 135.35
C LEU A 162 17.46 55.86 134.68
N SER A 163 16.82 54.89 135.34
CA SER A 163 16.58 53.57 134.74
C SER A 163 15.62 53.62 133.55
N GLU A 164 14.62 54.50 133.58
CA GLU A 164 13.67 54.71 132.48
C GLU A 164 14.32 55.48 131.32
N VAL A 165 15.13 56.49 131.60
CA VAL A 165 15.93 57.19 130.58
C VAL A 165 16.92 56.23 129.90
N VAL A 166 17.50 55.26 130.63
CA VAL A 166 18.34 54.21 130.03
C VAL A 166 17.52 53.28 129.12
N LYS A 167 16.33 52.84 129.54
CA LYS A 167 15.44 52.01 128.70
C LYS A 167 14.96 52.75 127.45
N LEU A 168 14.56 54.02 127.58
CA LEU A 168 14.13 54.86 126.47
C LEU A 168 15.27 55.17 125.50
N ARG A 169 16.51 55.32 126.00
CA ARG A 169 17.70 55.42 125.15
C ARG A 169 17.98 54.10 124.41
N GLN A 170 17.81 52.95 125.07
CA GLN A 170 17.95 51.63 124.42
C GLN A 170 16.88 51.40 123.33
N SER A 171 15.62 51.74 123.59
CA SER A 171 14.56 51.63 122.57
C SER A 171 14.77 52.61 121.42
N LEU A 172 15.28 53.83 121.71
CA LEU A 172 15.63 54.80 120.68
C LEU A 172 16.77 54.29 119.80
N THR A 173 17.84 53.72 120.38
CA THR A 173 18.93 53.11 119.59
C THR A 173 18.43 51.96 118.71
N GLN A 174 17.59 51.07 119.24
CA GLN A 174 17.01 49.96 118.46
C GLN A 174 16.10 50.45 117.33
N ALA A 175 15.31 51.50 117.56
CA ALA A 175 14.49 52.13 116.53
C ALA A 175 15.36 52.77 115.42
N THR A 176 16.48 53.43 115.78
CA THR A 176 17.40 53.99 114.78
C THR A 176 18.18 52.93 114.01
N GLU A 177 18.51 51.79 114.62
CA GLU A 177 19.13 50.64 113.94
C GLU A 177 18.16 50.02 112.92
N LEU A 178 16.91 49.75 113.33
CA LEU A 178 15.85 49.29 112.44
C LEU A 178 15.59 50.27 111.28
N GLN A 179 15.59 51.57 111.54
CA GLN A 179 15.44 52.56 110.47
C GLN A 179 16.62 52.50 109.48
N GLN A 180 17.87 52.45 109.96
CA GLN A 180 19.04 52.32 109.07
C GLN A 180 19.02 51.04 108.24
N ASP A 181 18.59 49.92 108.79
CA ASP A 181 18.49 48.66 108.03
C ASP A 181 17.36 48.70 107.00
N THR A 182 16.23 49.36 107.29
CA THR A 182 15.19 49.59 106.25
C THR A 182 15.64 50.55 105.15
N GLU A 183 16.42 51.58 105.47
CA GLU A 183 17.01 52.48 104.48
C GLU A 183 18.06 51.77 103.61
N ARG A 184 18.85 50.85 104.17
CA ARG A 184 19.77 49.98 103.40
C ARG A 184 19.00 49.08 102.44
N ALA A 185 18.01 48.33 102.94
CA ALA A 185 17.19 47.44 102.11
C ALA A 185 16.47 48.19 100.97
N LYS A 186 16.01 49.42 101.24
CA LYS A 186 15.43 50.30 100.20
C LYS A 186 16.48 50.69 99.14
N ASN A 187 17.67 51.12 99.56
CA ASN A 187 18.74 51.51 98.64
C ASN A 187 19.23 50.33 97.78
N GLU A 188 19.26 49.11 98.31
CA GLU A 188 19.53 47.88 97.56
C GLU A 188 18.44 47.59 96.54
N ALA A 189 17.15 47.76 96.91
CA ALA A 189 16.04 47.64 95.98
C ALA A 189 16.12 48.69 94.85
N ASP A 190 16.38 49.96 95.15
CA ASP A 190 16.53 51.04 94.16
C ASP A 190 17.73 50.78 93.22
N GLN A 191 18.82 50.19 93.72
CA GLN A 191 19.94 49.71 92.88
C GLN A 191 19.54 48.55 91.96
N SER A 192 18.77 47.57 92.46
CA SER A 192 18.28 46.47 91.63
C SER A 192 17.32 46.95 90.53
N VAL A 193 16.45 47.92 90.82
CA VAL A 193 15.53 48.52 89.84
C VAL A 193 16.30 49.28 88.75
N THR A 194 17.34 50.02 89.11
CA THR A 194 18.16 50.75 88.12
C THR A 194 19.01 49.81 87.26
N GLN A 195 19.49 48.68 87.79
CA GLN A 195 20.13 47.62 86.99
C GLN A 195 19.15 46.99 85.99
N LEU A 196 17.95 46.60 86.44
CA LEU A 196 16.91 46.03 85.57
C LEU A 196 16.46 47.02 84.48
N GLN A 197 16.40 48.31 84.77
CA GLN A 197 16.11 49.34 83.76
C GLN A 197 17.21 49.42 82.68
N GLN A 198 18.49 49.26 83.06
CA GLN A 198 19.60 49.22 82.11
C GLN A 198 19.57 47.95 81.25
N GLU A 199 19.26 46.79 81.83
CA GLU A 199 19.10 45.53 81.10
C GLU A 199 17.94 45.58 80.09
N ILE A 200 16.78 46.12 80.50
CA ILE A 200 15.64 46.36 79.60
C ILE A 200 16.06 47.26 78.43
N GLN A 201 16.80 48.33 78.69
CA GLN A 201 17.25 49.26 77.65
C GLN A 201 18.30 48.63 76.71
N LEU A 202 19.16 47.73 77.21
CA LEU A 202 20.07 46.93 76.38
C LEU A 202 19.29 45.98 75.46
N HIS A 203 18.37 45.18 76.01
CA HIS A 203 17.57 44.25 75.21
C HIS A 203 16.65 44.97 74.19
N GLN A 204 16.13 46.15 74.52
CA GLN A 204 15.36 46.96 73.58
C GLN A 204 16.23 47.49 72.42
N ASN A 205 17.49 47.85 72.70
CA ASN A 205 18.47 48.20 71.68
C ASN A 205 18.86 46.98 70.82
N GLU A 206 19.06 45.80 71.41
CA GLU A 206 19.34 44.55 70.70
C GLU A 206 18.19 44.16 69.76
N ALA A 207 16.95 44.17 70.25
CA ALA A 207 15.76 43.92 69.44
C ALA A 207 15.66 44.88 68.24
N SER A 208 16.01 46.17 68.44
CA SER A 208 16.04 47.15 67.34
C SER A 208 17.13 46.87 66.29
N ARG A 209 18.29 46.34 66.72
CA ARG A 209 19.38 45.92 65.82
C ARG A 209 18.99 44.66 65.05
N GLU A 210 18.38 43.69 65.70
CA GLU A 210 17.92 42.45 65.08
C GLU A 210 16.80 42.71 64.07
N ALA A 211 15.86 43.61 64.38
CA ALA A 211 14.84 44.07 63.44
C ALA A 211 15.46 44.73 62.19
N ARG A 212 16.49 45.59 62.36
CA ARG A 212 17.21 46.21 61.22
C ARG A 212 18.02 45.22 60.39
N LYS A 213 18.59 44.17 61.01
CA LYS A 213 19.20 43.06 60.27
C LYS A 213 18.14 42.31 59.46
N LYS A 214 17.01 41.96 60.08
CA LYS A 214 15.89 41.26 59.43
C LYS A 214 15.41 42.03 58.20
N GLU A 215 15.18 43.34 58.31
CA GLU A 215 14.73 44.18 57.19
C GLU A 215 15.75 44.24 56.03
N LYS A 216 17.06 44.17 56.32
CA LYS A 216 18.10 44.04 55.28
C LYS A 216 18.04 42.67 54.59
N MET A 217 18.00 41.58 55.36
CA MET A 217 17.90 40.22 54.80
C MET A 217 16.61 40.04 53.99
N GLU A 218 15.49 40.65 54.40
CA GLU A 218 14.22 40.64 53.64
C GLU A 218 14.32 41.41 52.31
N LYS A 219 15.09 42.50 52.26
CA LYS A 219 15.37 43.24 51.00
C LYS A 219 16.32 42.47 50.09
N GLU A 220 17.36 41.86 50.63
CA GLU A 220 18.28 40.99 49.89
C GLU A 220 17.55 39.77 49.33
N LEU A 221 16.68 39.13 50.12
CA LEU A 221 15.82 38.02 49.66
C LEU A 221 14.89 38.45 48.52
N LYS A 222 14.25 39.63 48.61
CA LYS A 222 13.41 40.17 47.52
C LYS A 222 14.21 40.44 46.25
N ASN A 223 15.42 40.97 46.37
CA ASN A 223 16.29 41.24 45.22
C ASN A 223 16.73 39.91 44.56
N LEU A 224 17.15 38.92 45.34
CA LEU A 224 17.52 37.59 44.85
C LEU A 224 16.35 36.85 44.18
N LEU A 225 15.13 37.00 44.70
CA LEU A 225 13.92 36.46 44.05
C LEU A 225 13.65 37.15 42.71
N ALA A 226 13.78 38.47 42.62
CA ALA A 226 13.63 39.20 41.36
C ALA A 226 14.74 38.85 40.34
N GLU A 227 15.98 38.64 40.79
CA GLU A 227 17.07 38.14 39.94
C GLU A 227 16.80 36.69 39.47
N MET A 228 16.28 35.81 40.33
CA MET A 228 15.84 34.47 39.94
C MET A 228 14.73 34.52 38.89
N ASP A 229 13.71 35.37 39.05
CA ASP A 229 12.63 35.52 38.06
C ASP A 229 13.15 36.05 36.72
N ASN A 230 14.06 37.02 36.73
CA ASN A 230 14.73 37.53 35.53
C ASN A 230 15.57 36.42 34.85
N LYS A 231 16.34 35.65 35.61
CA LYS A 231 17.12 34.51 35.06
C LYS A 231 16.21 33.40 34.55
N GLN A 232 15.07 33.15 35.19
CA GLN A 232 14.07 32.19 34.72
C GLN A 232 13.38 32.67 33.44
N ALA A 233 13.19 33.98 33.26
CA ALA A 233 12.72 34.56 32.00
C ALA A 233 13.78 34.45 30.87
N GLU A 234 15.06 34.74 31.16
CA GLU A 234 16.17 34.49 30.23
C GLU A 234 16.25 33.02 29.81
N ILE A 235 16.16 32.08 30.76
CA ILE A 235 16.15 30.63 30.50
C ILE A 235 14.97 30.25 29.58
N LYS A 236 13.76 30.75 29.83
CA LYS A 236 12.60 30.52 28.95
C LYS A 236 12.83 31.06 27.53
N ASN A 237 13.42 32.25 27.41
CA ASN A 237 13.73 32.86 26.11
C ASN A 237 14.79 32.04 25.34
N LEU A 238 15.86 31.59 26.02
CA LEU A 238 16.89 30.74 25.43
C LEU A 238 16.34 29.36 25.04
N GLN A 239 15.46 28.76 25.86
CA GLN A 239 14.76 27.51 25.53
C GLN A 239 13.89 27.65 24.27
N HIS A 240 13.18 28.77 24.11
CA HIS A 240 12.40 29.06 22.89
C HIS A 240 13.29 29.22 21.65
N LEU A 241 14.45 29.86 21.80
CA LEU A 241 15.43 30.06 20.72
C LEU A 241 16.07 28.73 20.28
N ILE A 242 16.42 27.87 21.25
CA ILE A 242 16.88 26.49 21.00
C ILE A 242 15.79 25.65 20.32
N GLN A 243 14.52 25.81 20.70
CA GLN A 243 13.40 25.10 20.10
C GLN A 243 13.21 25.49 18.62
N LYS A 244 13.23 26.79 18.30
CA LYS A 244 13.22 27.29 16.90
C LYS A 244 14.39 26.76 16.08
N SER A 245 15.61 26.84 16.62
CA SER A 245 16.81 26.34 15.94
C SER A 245 16.73 24.83 15.64
N LYS A 246 16.15 24.03 16.55
CA LYS A 246 15.89 22.59 16.32
C LYS A 246 14.82 22.35 15.24
N GLU A 247 13.78 23.17 15.17
CA GLU A 247 12.76 23.08 14.12
C GLU A 247 13.32 23.45 12.74
N GLU A 248 14.22 24.43 12.67
CA GLU A 248 14.97 24.79 11.46
C GLU A 248 15.97 23.70 11.06
N GLN A 249 16.69 23.12 12.02
CA GLN A 249 17.58 21.97 11.78
C GLN A 249 16.81 20.77 11.22
N LEU A 250 15.66 20.41 11.82
CA LEU A 250 14.83 19.30 11.34
C LEU A 250 14.31 19.53 9.91
N LYS A 251 13.90 20.76 9.58
CA LYS A 251 13.53 21.13 8.20
C LYS A 251 14.70 20.95 7.23
N MET A 252 15.90 21.39 7.61
CA MET A 252 17.10 21.23 6.78
C MET A 252 17.53 19.76 6.63
N GLU A 253 17.45 18.96 7.69
CA GLU A 253 17.70 17.51 7.64
C GLU A 253 16.70 16.77 6.75
N GLN A 254 15.43 17.21 6.76
CA GLN A 254 14.38 16.64 5.92
C GLN A 254 14.56 17.04 4.45
N HIS A 255 14.86 18.32 4.16
CA HIS A 255 15.28 18.74 2.83
C HIS A 255 16.53 18.00 2.31
N LEU A 256 17.52 17.72 3.18
CA LEU A 256 18.69 16.91 2.83
C LEU A 256 18.34 15.45 2.50
N LYS A 257 17.37 14.85 3.20
CA LYS A 257 16.87 13.50 2.88
C LYS A 257 16.13 13.47 1.56
N ASP A 258 15.22 14.43 1.33
CA ASP A 258 14.44 14.52 0.10
C ASP A 258 15.35 14.77 -1.12
N GLN A 259 16.36 15.63 -0.98
CA GLN A 259 17.38 15.85 -1.99
C GLN A 259 18.23 14.60 -2.26
N LYS A 260 18.64 13.84 -1.22
CA LYS A 260 19.34 12.57 -1.42
C LYS A 260 18.49 11.55 -2.18
N ILE A 261 17.21 11.41 -1.84
CA ILE A 261 16.28 10.49 -2.52
C ILE A 261 16.06 10.92 -3.98
N LEU A 262 15.95 12.23 -4.26
CA LEU A 262 15.88 12.76 -5.62
C LEU A 262 17.17 12.47 -6.41
N ASN A 263 18.34 12.66 -5.80
CA ASN A 263 19.62 12.45 -6.44
C ASN A 263 19.91 10.95 -6.70
N GLU A 264 19.49 10.05 -5.81
CA GLU A 264 19.53 8.60 -6.04
C GLU A 264 18.59 8.15 -7.16
N LYS A 265 17.40 8.77 -7.30
CA LYS A 265 16.49 8.51 -8.42
C LYS A 265 17.07 9.01 -9.74
N ALA A 266 17.54 10.26 -9.77
CA ALA A 266 18.21 10.83 -10.92
C ALA A 266 19.46 10.04 -11.34
N GLY A 267 20.24 9.52 -10.38
CA GLY A 267 21.37 8.63 -10.62
C GLY A 267 20.96 7.32 -11.27
N LYS A 268 19.91 6.65 -10.75
CA LYS A 268 19.36 5.41 -11.35
C LYS A 268 18.76 5.64 -12.74
N GLU A 269 18.11 6.77 -12.97
CA GLU A 269 17.63 7.17 -14.29
C GLU A 269 18.81 7.43 -15.24
N LEU A 270 19.86 8.12 -14.78
CA LEU A 270 21.09 8.34 -15.56
C LEU A 270 21.80 7.03 -15.91
N GLU A 271 21.93 6.09 -14.97
CA GLU A 271 22.48 4.74 -15.22
C GLU A 271 21.65 3.96 -16.24
N GLN A 272 20.31 4.04 -16.16
CA GLN A 272 19.42 3.43 -17.15
C GLN A 272 19.55 4.07 -18.53
N PHE A 273 19.66 5.40 -18.60
CA PHE A 273 19.90 6.12 -19.85
C PHE A 273 21.29 5.80 -20.42
N GLN A 274 22.34 5.70 -19.59
CA GLN A 274 23.68 5.29 -20.01
C GLN A 274 23.68 3.85 -20.54
N MET A 275 23.06 2.90 -19.83
CA MET A 275 22.92 1.52 -20.33
C MET A 275 22.14 1.44 -21.64
N ARG A 276 21.08 2.25 -21.80
CA ARG A 276 20.32 2.31 -23.05
C ARG A 276 21.10 2.96 -24.19
N ASN A 277 21.84 4.02 -23.90
CA ASN A 277 22.70 4.71 -24.87
C ASN A 277 23.85 3.81 -25.32
N ASN A 278 24.47 3.06 -24.40
CA ASN A 278 25.52 2.10 -24.72
C ASN A 278 24.99 0.94 -25.59
N LYS A 279 23.76 0.46 -25.35
CA LYS A 279 23.11 -0.51 -26.25
C LYS A 279 22.85 0.07 -27.63
N LEU A 280 22.32 1.29 -27.72
CA LEU A 280 22.07 1.96 -29.00
C LEU A 280 23.37 2.26 -29.77
N MET A 281 24.45 2.63 -29.06
CA MET A 281 25.80 2.74 -29.64
C MET A 281 26.26 1.40 -30.20
N GLN A 282 26.13 0.30 -29.43
CA GLN A 282 26.54 -1.03 -29.87
C GLN A 282 25.69 -1.56 -31.04
N GLU A 283 24.38 -1.30 -31.06
CA GLU A 283 23.49 -1.58 -32.19
C GLU A 283 23.86 -0.73 -33.42
N SER A 284 24.22 0.55 -33.23
CA SER A 284 24.68 1.43 -34.31
C SER A 284 26.05 1.01 -34.87
N GLU A 285 26.98 0.55 -34.03
CA GLU A 285 28.27 -0.02 -34.45
C GLU A 285 28.05 -1.32 -35.23
N GLN A 286 27.17 -2.22 -34.76
CA GLN A 286 26.79 -3.42 -35.50
C GLN A 286 26.16 -3.11 -36.86
N HIS A 287 25.25 -2.13 -36.92
CA HIS A 287 24.67 -1.68 -38.18
C HIS A 287 25.71 -1.04 -39.12
N SER A 288 26.72 -0.33 -38.58
CA SER A 288 27.83 0.21 -39.37
C SER A 288 28.71 -0.88 -39.94
N VAL A 289 29.05 -1.92 -39.15
CA VAL A 289 29.82 -3.08 -39.62
C VAL A 289 29.04 -3.84 -40.70
N MET A 290 27.73 -4.10 -40.49
CA MET A 290 26.89 -4.73 -41.53
C MET A 290 26.79 -3.87 -42.79
N PHE A 291 26.79 -2.54 -42.67
CA PHE A 291 26.79 -1.64 -43.83
C PHE A 291 28.13 -1.69 -44.58
N GLU A 292 29.27 -1.77 -43.88
CA GLU A 292 30.58 -1.99 -44.49
C GLU A 292 30.69 -3.35 -45.18
N GLU A 293 30.18 -4.43 -44.56
CA GLU A 293 30.10 -5.76 -45.17
C GLU A 293 29.27 -5.74 -46.46
N VAL A 294 28.07 -5.15 -46.44
CA VAL A 294 27.22 -5.00 -47.64
C VAL A 294 27.87 -4.11 -48.70
N MET A 295 28.60 -3.06 -48.31
CA MET A 295 29.35 -2.21 -49.24
C MET A 295 30.55 -2.94 -49.88
N GLN A 296 31.22 -3.84 -49.14
CA GLN A 296 32.25 -4.73 -49.68
C GLN A 296 31.64 -5.76 -50.64
N ASP A 297 30.52 -6.39 -50.28
CA ASP A 297 29.78 -7.31 -51.14
C ASP A 297 29.33 -6.62 -52.44
N ILE A 298 28.82 -5.39 -52.37
CA ILE A 298 28.47 -4.59 -53.55
C ILE A 298 29.72 -4.31 -54.40
N HIS A 299 30.86 -3.93 -53.80
CA HIS A 299 32.11 -3.75 -54.53
C HIS A 299 32.57 -5.04 -55.22
N GLN A 300 32.53 -6.18 -54.52
CA GLN A 300 32.93 -7.48 -55.04
C GLN A 300 32.00 -7.92 -56.19
N LYS A 301 30.68 -7.76 -56.04
CA LYS A 301 29.71 -8.07 -57.10
C LYS A 301 29.82 -7.13 -58.29
N THR A 302 30.19 -5.87 -58.08
CA THR A 302 30.46 -4.91 -59.17
C THR A 302 31.74 -5.29 -59.93
N ALA A 303 32.79 -5.76 -59.23
CA ALA A 303 34.00 -6.28 -59.85
C ALA A 303 33.75 -7.60 -60.62
N GLU A 304 32.97 -8.52 -60.05
CA GLU A 304 32.53 -9.75 -60.73
C GLU A 304 31.72 -9.43 -61.99
N LEU A 305 30.76 -8.50 -61.93
CA LEU A 305 29.98 -8.07 -63.09
C LEU A 305 30.87 -7.48 -64.18
N LYS A 306 31.86 -6.65 -63.82
CA LYS A 306 32.81 -6.08 -64.79
C LYS A 306 33.64 -7.17 -65.47
N ALA A 307 34.14 -8.15 -64.72
CA ALA A 307 34.84 -9.30 -65.30
C ALA A 307 33.94 -10.14 -66.22
N ARG A 308 32.65 -10.29 -65.89
CA ARG A 308 31.67 -10.97 -66.75
C ARG A 308 31.33 -10.17 -68.01
N ASP A 309 31.24 -8.84 -67.93
CA ASP A 309 31.07 -7.99 -69.10
C ASP A 309 32.30 -8.09 -70.03
N ASP A 310 33.52 -8.11 -69.47
CA ASP A 310 34.75 -8.34 -70.23
C ASP A 310 34.73 -9.74 -70.92
N GLU A 311 34.38 -10.82 -70.21
CA GLU A 311 34.13 -12.16 -70.80
C GLU A 311 33.08 -12.11 -71.95
N VAL A 312 31.99 -11.36 -71.77
CA VAL A 312 30.93 -11.20 -72.78
C VAL A 312 31.42 -10.42 -73.99
N THR A 313 32.29 -9.41 -73.85
CA THR A 313 32.90 -8.74 -75.01
C THR A 313 33.84 -9.66 -75.79
N GLN A 314 34.59 -10.52 -75.09
CA GLN A 314 35.47 -11.51 -75.69
C GLN A 314 34.67 -12.58 -76.46
N MET A 315 33.58 -13.09 -75.88
CA MET A 315 32.63 -14.01 -76.55
C MET A 315 31.96 -13.37 -77.78
N ARG A 316 31.63 -12.06 -77.74
CA ARG A 316 31.09 -11.33 -78.90
C ARG A 316 32.09 -11.25 -80.06
N LEU A 317 33.39 -11.13 -79.78
CA LEU A 317 34.44 -11.16 -80.80
C LEU A 317 34.61 -12.54 -81.46
N GLU A 318 34.35 -13.63 -80.74
CA GLU A 318 34.35 -14.99 -81.32
C GLU A 318 33.09 -15.27 -82.14
N ILE A 319 31.92 -14.83 -81.66
CA ILE A 319 30.64 -14.92 -82.40
C ILE A 319 30.71 -14.15 -83.73
N SER A 320 31.42 -13.02 -83.78
CA SER A 320 31.68 -12.26 -85.02
C SER A 320 32.46 -13.08 -86.07
N LYS A 321 33.42 -13.92 -85.64
CA LYS A 321 34.18 -14.81 -86.54
C LYS A 321 33.32 -15.96 -87.06
N LEU A 322 32.47 -16.55 -86.22
CA LEU A 322 31.59 -17.66 -86.60
C LEU A 322 30.44 -17.23 -87.52
N ASN A 323 29.87 -16.03 -87.33
CA ASN A 323 28.77 -15.53 -88.17
C ASN A 323 29.15 -15.43 -89.67
N LYS A 324 30.40 -15.02 -89.98
CA LYS A 324 30.89 -14.90 -91.37
C LYS A 324 30.85 -16.20 -92.17
N VAL A 325 30.87 -17.36 -91.51
CA VAL A 325 30.79 -18.68 -92.17
C VAL A 325 29.33 -19.10 -92.43
N ARG A 326 28.39 -18.67 -91.58
CA ARG A 326 26.96 -19.00 -91.71
C ARG A 326 26.27 -18.25 -92.85
N ASP A 327 26.62 -16.99 -93.06
CA ASP A 327 25.88 -16.08 -93.95
C ASP A 327 26.00 -16.46 -95.46
N VAL A 328 26.96 -17.30 -95.83
CA VAL A 328 27.12 -17.82 -97.21
C VAL A 328 26.06 -18.87 -97.58
N LEU A 329 25.64 -19.70 -96.62
CA LEU A 329 24.74 -20.84 -96.89
C LEU A 329 23.25 -20.48 -96.80
N GLN A 330 22.88 -19.49 -95.97
CA GLN A 330 21.49 -19.15 -95.69
C GLN A 330 20.83 -18.27 -96.76
N ASN A 331 21.61 -17.69 -97.68
CA ASN A 331 21.12 -16.75 -98.71
C ASN A 331 20.32 -17.38 -99.86
N LYS A 332 20.31 -18.72 -100.02
CA LYS A 332 19.65 -19.38 -101.16
C LYS A 332 18.17 -19.72 -100.98
N LEU A 333 17.71 -19.94 -99.74
CA LEU A 333 16.34 -20.40 -99.46
C LEU A 333 15.42 -19.27 -98.96
N ARG A 334 15.99 -18.14 -98.52
CA ARG A 334 15.29 -16.99 -97.86
C ARG A 334 15.10 -15.77 -98.75
N VAL A 335 15.46 -15.89 -100.03
CA VAL A 335 14.86 -15.12 -101.12
C VAL A 335 13.47 -15.69 -101.29
N ALA A 336 12.68 -15.76 -100.21
CA ALA A 336 11.42 -16.46 -100.18
C ALA A 336 10.33 -15.73 -99.33
N GLU A 337 9.28 -16.43 -98.89
CA GLU A 337 7.88 -16.00 -98.61
C GLU A 337 7.53 -14.62 -97.99
N GLU A 338 6.23 -14.29 -98.02
CA GLU A 338 5.58 -13.54 -96.93
C GLU A 338 5.10 -12.15 -97.31
N GLN A 339 5.70 -11.54 -98.36
CA GLN A 339 5.30 -10.24 -98.93
C GLN A 339 3.88 -10.23 -99.56
N LYS A 340 2.85 -10.47 -98.75
CA LYS A 340 1.42 -10.40 -99.10
C LYS A 340 0.48 -10.35 -97.88
N VAL A 341 0.93 -10.68 -96.67
CA VAL A 341 0.03 -10.78 -95.48
C VAL A 341 0.11 -9.54 -94.59
N ASP A 342 1.30 -8.97 -94.40
CA ASP A 342 1.57 -7.92 -93.39
C ASP A 342 0.68 -6.67 -93.54
N ALA A 343 0.41 -6.24 -94.78
CA ALA A 343 -0.43 -5.07 -95.08
C ALA A 343 -1.91 -5.19 -94.60
N GLY A 344 -2.36 -6.38 -94.19
CA GLY A 344 -3.72 -6.61 -93.70
C GLY A 344 -3.91 -6.50 -92.19
N HIS A 345 -2.85 -6.61 -91.38
CA HIS A 345 -2.98 -6.71 -89.91
C HIS A 345 -2.81 -5.39 -89.16
N GLU A 346 -2.02 -4.45 -89.67
CA GLU A 346 -1.76 -3.14 -89.04
C GLU A 346 -3.04 -2.30 -88.84
N ARG A 347 -4.06 -2.49 -89.69
CA ARG A 347 -5.35 -1.79 -89.58
C ARG A 347 -6.20 -2.27 -88.37
N ASN A 348 -6.01 -3.51 -87.92
CA ASN A 348 -6.82 -4.10 -86.85
C ASN A 348 -6.18 -3.93 -85.46
N THR A 349 -4.85 -3.84 -85.36
CA THR A 349 -4.14 -3.59 -84.09
C THR A 349 -4.45 -2.21 -83.51
N LEU A 350 -4.45 -1.17 -84.34
CA LEU A 350 -4.73 0.22 -83.90
C LEU A 350 -6.14 0.39 -83.34
N LYS A 351 -7.13 -0.35 -83.87
CA LYS A 351 -8.53 -0.28 -83.37
C LYS A 351 -8.70 -0.93 -82.00
N ASN A 352 -7.95 -2.00 -81.71
CA ASN A 352 -8.01 -2.70 -80.43
C ASN A 352 -7.30 -1.92 -79.30
N GLN A 353 -6.22 -1.20 -79.61
CA GLN A 353 -5.46 -0.43 -78.63
C GLN A 353 -6.29 0.71 -77.99
N ILE A 354 -7.13 1.40 -78.76
CA ILE A 354 -8.03 2.45 -78.25
C ILE A 354 -8.99 1.88 -77.18
N SER A 355 -9.64 0.73 -77.48
CA SER A 355 -10.53 0.02 -76.54
C SER A 355 -9.85 -0.52 -75.27
N GLY A 356 -8.51 -0.60 -75.27
CA GLY A 356 -7.71 -1.00 -74.11
C GLY A 356 -7.48 0.17 -73.16
N LEU A 357 -7.17 1.34 -73.73
CA LEU A 357 -6.93 2.58 -72.99
C LEU A 357 -8.21 3.10 -72.32
N GLU A 358 -9.37 3.02 -72.99
CA GLU A 358 -10.67 3.39 -72.41
C GLU A 358 -11.02 2.53 -71.18
N ARG A 359 -10.73 1.23 -71.21
CA ARG A 359 -10.91 0.34 -70.04
C ARG A 359 -9.91 0.59 -68.92
N GLY A 360 -8.67 0.96 -69.25
CA GLY A 360 -7.67 1.35 -68.26
C GLY A 360 -8.09 2.60 -67.48
N LEU A 361 -8.63 3.60 -68.19
CA LEU A 361 -9.10 4.85 -67.60
C LEU A 361 -10.32 4.63 -66.68
N GLU A 362 -11.24 3.76 -67.07
CA GLU A 362 -12.42 3.43 -66.24
C GLU A 362 -12.07 2.56 -65.02
N ALA A 363 -11.06 1.69 -65.12
CA ALA A 363 -10.50 0.97 -63.98
C ALA A 363 -9.80 1.91 -62.98
N ALA A 364 -9.02 2.88 -63.48
CA ALA A 364 -8.35 3.88 -62.65
C ALA A 364 -9.35 4.78 -61.88
N LYS A 365 -10.47 5.18 -62.51
CA LYS A 365 -11.56 5.88 -61.79
C LYS A 365 -12.16 5.05 -60.66
N LYS A 366 -12.44 3.76 -60.90
CA LYS A 366 -12.98 2.87 -59.87
C LYS A 366 -12.00 2.66 -58.71
N GLN A 367 -10.69 2.56 -59.00
CA GLN A 367 -9.68 2.51 -57.95
C GLN A 367 -9.66 3.81 -57.14
N ALA A 368 -9.69 4.98 -57.79
CA ALA A 368 -9.73 6.27 -57.10
C ALA A 368 -10.99 6.46 -56.22
N GLU A 369 -12.15 5.89 -56.59
CA GLU A 369 -13.34 5.86 -55.73
C GLU A 369 -13.20 4.92 -54.53
N ILE A 370 -12.49 3.80 -54.66
CA ILE A 370 -12.17 2.89 -53.55
C ILE A 370 -11.18 3.55 -52.59
N ASP A 371 -10.12 4.14 -53.12
CA ASP A 371 -9.10 4.84 -52.34
C ASP A 371 -9.71 6.03 -51.59
N LYS A 372 -10.63 6.77 -52.22
CA LYS A 372 -11.40 7.84 -51.55
C LYS A 372 -12.25 7.31 -50.38
N LYS A 373 -12.91 6.16 -50.53
CA LYS A 373 -13.68 5.55 -49.43
C LYS A 373 -12.77 5.08 -48.30
N ALA A 374 -11.61 4.49 -48.61
CA ALA A 374 -10.61 4.13 -47.61
C ALA A 374 -10.06 5.36 -46.86
N ILE A 375 -9.85 6.48 -47.55
CA ILE A 375 -9.46 7.76 -46.92
C ILE A 375 -10.59 8.27 -46.01
N ASP A 376 -11.85 8.26 -46.45
CA ASP A 376 -12.99 8.68 -45.63
C ASP A 376 -13.21 7.77 -44.40
N GLU A 377 -12.89 6.48 -44.50
CA GLU A 377 -12.90 5.52 -43.38
C GLU A 377 -11.76 5.79 -42.39
N LEU A 378 -10.51 5.93 -42.86
CA LEU A 378 -9.36 6.30 -42.03
C LEU A 378 -9.54 7.67 -41.34
N VAL A 379 -10.21 8.62 -41.98
CA VAL A 379 -10.58 9.91 -41.37
C VAL A 379 -11.58 9.72 -40.23
N ARG A 380 -12.59 8.84 -40.39
CA ARG A 380 -13.54 8.51 -39.31
C ARG A 380 -12.87 7.76 -38.16
N GLU A 381 -11.97 6.83 -38.46
CA GLU A 381 -11.17 6.11 -37.44
C GLU A 381 -10.29 7.09 -36.67
N ARG A 382 -9.56 7.99 -37.34
CA ARG A 382 -8.80 9.07 -36.71
C ARG A 382 -9.68 9.93 -35.80
N ASP A 383 -10.88 10.31 -36.23
CA ASP A 383 -11.77 11.18 -35.44
C ASP A 383 -12.41 10.43 -34.25
N MET A 384 -12.66 9.13 -34.39
CA MET A 384 -13.08 8.27 -33.28
C MET A 384 -11.95 8.03 -32.28
N LEU A 385 -10.73 7.76 -32.75
CA LEU A 385 -9.53 7.64 -31.92
C LEU A 385 -9.22 8.96 -31.21
N SER A 386 -9.34 10.11 -31.88
CA SER A 386 -9.19 11.43 -31.28
C SER A 386 -10.24 11.71 -30.20
N LYS A 387 -11.52 11.38 -30.45
CA LYS A 387 -12.58 11.43 -29.41
C LYS A 387 -12.31 10.50 -28.24
N ASN A 388 -11.80 9.29 -28.49
CA ASN A 388 -11.46 8.34 -27.43
C ASN A 388 -10.23 8.79 -26.63
N LEU A 389 -9.24 9.41 -27.29
CA LEU A 389 -8.08 10.03 -26.65
C LEU A 389 -8.50 11.20 -25.76
N VAL A 390 -9.42 12.07 -26.23
CA VAL A 390 -10.00 13.16 -25.41
C VAL A 390 -10.83 12.62 -24.23
N LYS A 391 -11.55 11.50 -24.39
CA LYS A 391 -12.23 10.83 -23.26
C LYS A 391 -11.23 10.26 -22.26
N ALA A 392 -10.17 9.61 -22.75
CA ALA A 392 -9.11 9.05 -21.92
C ALA A 392 -8.37 10.14 -21.15
N THR A 393 -7.91 11.22 -21.81
CA THR A 393 -7.24 12.34 -21.13
C THR A 393 -8.14 13.01 -20.09
N ASN A 394 -9.43 13.17 -20.35
CA ASN A 394 -10.39 13.67 -19.36
C ASN A 394 -10.59 12.70 -18.18
N ALA A 395 -10.57 11.39 -18.40
CA ALA A 395 -10.61 10.39 -17.33
C ALA A 395 -9.31 10.42 -16.49
N THR A 396 -8.14 10.47 -17.14
CA THR A 396 -6.84 10.63 -16.49
C THR A 396 -6.76 11.94 -15.70
N GLN A 397 -7.31 13.05 -16.23
CA GLN A 397 -7.35 14.33 -15.52
C GLN A 397 -8.25 14.29 -14.27
N LYS A 398 -9.38 13.58 -14.33
CA LYS A 398 -10.20 13.30 -13.14
C LYS A 398 -9.42 12.48 -12.11
N GLN A 399 -8.69 11.45 -12.56
CA GLN A 399 -7.86 10.64 -11.67
C GLN A 399 -6.71 11.44 -11.05
N ILE A 400 -6.03 12.31 -11.81
CA ILE A 400 -5.00 13.23 -11.32
C ILE A 400 -5.58 14.18 -10.26
N ASN A 401 -6.78 14.72 -10.49
CA ASN A 401 -7.45 15.60 -9.51
C ASN A 401 -7.84 14.83 -8.25
N LEU A 402 -8.27 13.56 -8.36
CA LEU A 402 -8.55 12.69 -7.23
C LEU A 402 -7.29 12.35 -6.43
N VAL A 403 -6.18 12.05 -7.11
CA VAL A 403 -4.86 11.82 -6.49
C VAL A 403 -4.40 13.07 -5.74
N LYS A 404 -4.51 14.27 -6.34
CA LYS A 404 -4.20 15.54 -5.65
C LYS A 404 -5.06 15.75 -4.40
N LEU A 405 -6.35 15.40 -4.45
CA LEU A 405 -7.24 15.47 -3.28
C LEU A 405 -6.79 14.50 -2.17
N HIS A 406 -6.40 13.28 -2.55
CA HIS A 406 -5.86 12.29 -1.61
C HIS A 406 -4.47 12.68 -1.06
N GLU A 407 -3.61 13.31 -1.85
CA GLU A 407 -2.34 13.88 -1.37
C GLU A 407 -2.56 15.04 -0.40
N GLN A 408 -3.55 15.91 -0.65
CA GLN A 408 -3.95 16.96 0.28
C GLN A 408 -4.48 16.37 1.59
N SER A 409 -5.37 15.38 1.51
CA SER A 409 -5.91 14.67 2.68
C SER A 409 -4.82 13.93 3.45
N LYS A 410 -3.85 13.34 2.75
CA LYS A 410 -2.69 12.67 3.36
C LYS A 410 -1.83 13.68 4.12
N LYS A 411 -1.52 14.84 3.53
CA LYS A 411 -0.78 15.92 4.23
C LYS A 411 -1.48 16.37 5.50
N ASN A 412 -2.80 16.59 5.45
CA ASN A 412 -3.58 16.95 6.63
C ASN A 412 -3.47 15.87 7.73
N LEU A 413 -3.60 14.59 7.37
CA LEU A 413 -3.44 13.48 8.31
C LEU A 413 -2.00 13.33 8.84
N GLU A 414 -0.98 13.62 8.01
CA GLU A 414 0.43 13.65 8.43
C GLU A 414 0.71 14.80 9.41
N GLU A 415 0.10 15.98 9.19
CA GLU A 415 0.12 17.10 10.13
C GLU A 415 -0.61 16.79 11.44
N GLU A 416 -1.78 16.15 11.39
CA GLU A 416 -2.51 15.67 12.58
C GLU A 416 -1.67 14.66 13.37
N ILE A 417 -1.08 13.65 12.71
CA ILE A 417 -0.17 12.68 13.33
C ILE A 417 1.05 13.37 13.96
N GLN A 418 1.61 14.39 13.30
CA GLN A 418 2.74 15.14 13.85
C GLN A 418 2.32 16.00 15.05
N ASN A 419 1.13 16.60 15.02
CA ASN A 419 0.55 17.31 16.16
C ASN A 419 0.31 16.37 17.35
N TYR A 420 -0.22 15.16 17.13
CA TYR A 420 -0.36 14.14 18.17
C TYR A 420 0.99 13.66 18.72
N LYS A 421 2.03 13.53 17.88
CA LYS A 421 3.41 13.24 18.36
C LYS A 421 3.98 14.36 19.21
N ASN A 422 3.79 15.62 18.80
CA ASN A 422 4.22 16.79 19.54
C ASN A 422 3.50 16.87 20.90
N GLU A 423 2.19 16.62 20.93
CA GLU A 423 1.40 16.61 22.17
C GLU A 423 1.78 15.45 23.09
N ALA A 424 2.03 14.25 22.54
CA ALA A 424 2.57 13.13 23.31
C ALA A 424 3.97 13.44 23.90
N GLN A 425 4.82 14.20 23.21
CA GLN A 425 6.09 14.68 23.78
C GLN A 425 5.88 15.73 24.89
N LYS A 426 4.93 16.66 24.75
CA LYS A 426 4.57 17.59 25.83
C LYS A 426 4.06 16.83 27.06
N GLN A 427 3.14 15.88 26.87
CA GLN A 427 2.62 15.05 27.95
C GLN A 427 3.73 14.24 28.64
N ARG A 428 4.70 13.67 27.89
CA ARG A 428 5.87 13.02 28.49
C ARG A 428 6.74 13.98 29.33
N LYS A 429 6.93 15.23 28.89
CA LYS A 429 7.65 16.25 29.67
C LYS A 429 6.88 16.64 30.94
N ILE A 430 5.55 16.77 30.85
CA ILE A 430 4.67 17.05 32.00
C ILE A 430 4.70 15.88 32.99
N ILE A 431 4.60 14.63 32.51
CA ILE A 431 4.73 13.42 33.34
C ILE A 431 6.08 13.41 34.06
N TYR A 432 7.19 13.61 33.35
CA TYR A 432 8.53 13.66 33.96
C TYR A 432 8.67 14.77 35.02
N GLN A 433 8.06 15.93 34.78
CA GLN A 433 8.06 17.03 35.75
C GLN A 433 7.21 16.68 36.99
N LEU A 434 6.02 16.09 36.80
CA LEU A 434 5.16 15.61 37.88
C LEU A 434 5.78 14.44 38.66
N GLU A 435 6.56 13.57 38.00
CA GLU A 435 7.35 12.52 38.65
C GLU A 435 8.46 13.11 39.51
N LYS A 436 9.17 14.14 38.99
CA LYS A 436 10.19 14.87 39.77
C LYS A 436 9.57 15.61 40.97
N GLU A 437 8.41 16.24 40.79
CA GLU A 437 7.67 16.90 41.88
C GLU A 437 7.17 15.89 42.91
N ARG A 438 6.63 14.75 42.48
CA ARG A 438 6.29 13.62 43.36
C ARG A 438 7.51 13.17 44.16
N ASP A 439 8.67 13.01 43.53
CA ASP A 439 9.87 12.53 44.21
C ASP A 439 10.44 13.58 45.18
N CYS A 440 10.33 14.89 44.87
CA CYS A 440 10.55 15.97 45.83
C CYS A 440 9.58 15.88 47.02
N PHE A 441 8.28 15.73 46.80
CA PHE A 441 7.29 15.60 47.89
C PHE A 441 7.48 14.32 48.71
N ILE A 442 7.95 13.21 48.11
CA ILE A 442 8.34 11.99 48.82
C ILE A 442 9.52 12.29 49.74
N ASN A 443 10.55 13.00 49.26
CA ASN A 443 11.71 13.39 50.06
C ASN A 443 11.31 14.33 51.20
N GLU A 444 10.54 15.40 50.92
CA GLU A 444 10.02 16.32 51.95
C GLU A 444 9.15 15.58 52.99
N THR A 445 8.29 14.66 52.55
CA THR A 445 7.49 13.81 53.44
C THR A 445 8.38 12.89 54.28
N SER A 446 9.49 12.40 53.73
CA SER A 446 10.45 11.56 54.47
C SER A 446 11.20 12.37 55.53
N GLU A 447 11.64 13.60 55.23
CA GLU A 447 12.25 14.51 56.19
C GLU A 447 11.27 14.93 57.29
N LEU A 448 10.02 15.25 56.93
CA LEU A 448 8.97 15.58 57.89
C LEU A 448 8.66 14.39 58.79
N LYS A 449 8.58 13.17 58.25
CA LYS A 449 8.45 11.94 59.06
C LYS A 449 9.65 11.74 59.98
N GLN A 450 10.87 12.01 59.53
CA GLN A 450 12.07 11.92 60.37
C GLN A 450 12.05 12.95 61.50
N LYS A 451 11.61 14.19 61.22
CA LYS A 451 11.40 15.25 62.23
C LYS A 451 10.31 14.87 63.24
N VAL A 452 9.19 14.29 62.79
CA VAL A 452 8.13 13.76 63.68
C VAL A 452 8.67 12.63 64.56
N LEU A 453 9.43 11.68 64.01
CA LEU A 453 10.06 10.61 64.80
C LEU A 453 11.10 11.14 65.80
N GLN A 454 11.80 12.24 65.48
CA GLN A 454 12.69 12.91 66.41
C GLN A 454 11.91 13.58 67.55
N HIS A 455 10.85 14.32 67.24
CA HIS A 455 10.00 14.96 68.24
C HIS A 455 9.24 13.96 69.12
N LEU A 456 8.86 12.79 68.60
CA LEU A 456 8.31 11.71 69.41
C LEU A 456 9.34 11.18 70.42
N LYS A 457 10.60 10.94 70.02
CA LYS A 457 11.68 10.58 70.96
C LYS A 457 11.97 11.68 71.97
N ASP A 458 11.96 12.95 71.55
CA ASP A 458 12.12 14.08 72.47
C ASP A 458 10.97 14.10 73.49
N THR A 459 9.75 13.70 73.08
CA THR A 459 8.56 13.60 73.94
C THR A 459 8.67 12.42 74.90
N GLU A 460 9.09 11.23 74.45
CA GLU A 460 9.40 10.07 75.31
C GLU A 460 10.46 10.43 76.38
N ILE A 461 11.49 11.20 76.03
CA ILE A 461 12.50 11.70 76.99
C ILE A 461 11.88 12.67 77.99
N ARG A 462 10.93 13.53 77.59
CA ARG A 462 10.20 14.42 78.50
C ARG A 462 9.24 13.65 79.41
N GLU A 463 8.54 12.64 78.90
CA GLU A 463 7.68 11.75 79.69
C GLU A 463 8.50 10.97 80.72
N MET A 464 9.69 10.49 80.36
CA MET A 464 10.60 9.85 81.31
C MET A 464 11.10 10.83 82.38
N GLN A 465 11.40 12.08 82.02
CA GLN A 465 11.71 13.15 82.99
C GLN A 465 10.52 13.42 83.93
N ILE A 466 9.29 13.47 83.41
CA ILE A 466 8.06 13.64 84.21
C ILE A 466 7.92 12.46 85.20
N CYS A 467 8.05 11.22 84.74
CA CYS A 467 8.02 10.04 85.61
C CYS A 467 9.07 10.09 86.74
N ASP A 468 10.27 10.60 86.46
CA ASP A 468 11.32 10.77 87.49
C ASP A 468 11.06 11.94 88.45
N TYR A 469 10.33 12.98 88.01
CA TYR A 469 9.83 14.02 88.92
C TYR A 469 8.63 13.53 89.75
N GLU A 470 7.74 12.74 89.18
CA GLU A 470 6.62 12.11 89.90
C GLU A 470 7.12 11.18 91.01
N LYS A 471 8.13 10.34 90.75
CA LYS A 471 8.80 9.53 91.79
C LYS A 471 9.39 10.40 92.91
N LYS A 472 10.04 11.53 92.58
CA LYS A 472 10.56 12.47 93.59
C LYS A 472 9.45 13.13 94.41
N VAL A 473 8.29 13.40 93.79
CA VAL A 473 7.09 13.87 94.48
C VAL A 473 6.55 12.77 95.41
N GLU A 474 6.44 11.52 94.98
CA GLU A 474 6.05 10.39 95.84
C GLU A 474 7.00 10.19 97.03
N GLU A 475 8.31 10.26 96.82
CA GLU A 475 9.31 10.23 97.90
C GLU A 475 9.11 11.37 98.91
N SER A 476 8.76 12.58 98.44
CA SER A 476 8.45 13.72 99.31
C SER A 476 7.15 13.51 100.10
N VAL A 477 6.13 12.90 99.49
CA VAL A 477 4.85 12.53 100.13
C VAL A 477 5.06 11.43 101.18
N ILE A 478 5.96 10.47 100.94
CA ILE A 478 6.35 9.45 101.91
C ILE A 478 7.06 10.10 103.11
N LYS A 479 7.98 11.05 102.88
CA LYS A 479 8.64 11.83 103.94
C LYS A 479 7.64 12.67 104.75
N LEU A 480 6.60 13.23 104.11
CA LEU A 480 5.51 13.94 104.77
C LEU A 480 4.69 13.01 105.69
N LYS A 481 4.28 11.83 105.18
CA LYS A 481 3.61 10.78 105.97
C LYS A 481 4.43 10.34 107.19
N TRP A 482 5.75 10.25 107.05
CA TRP A 482 6.63 9.85 108.15
C TRP A 482 6.62 10.85 109.31
N GLN A 483 6.57 12.17 109.02
CA GLN A 483 6.40 13.20 110.05
C GLN A 483 4.98 13.17 110.65
N GLN A 484 3.95 12.94 109.83
CA GLN A 484 2.56 12.84 110.28
C GLN A 484 2.37 11.75 111.34
N ASN A 485 2.97 10.56 111.13
CA ASN A 485 2.93 9.45 112.09
C ASN A 485 3.51 9.80 113.47
N ARG A 486 4.48 10.73 113.54
CA ARG A 486 5.08 11.15 114.82
C ARG A 486 4.15 12.02 115.67
N CYS A 487 3.22 12.73 115.05
CA CYS A 487 2.14 13.43 115.75
C CYS A 487 1.02 12.48 116.24
N GLU A 488 0.90 11.28 115.67
CA GLU A 488 -0.12 10.30 116.09
C GLU A 488 0.26 9.53 117.37
N ALA A 489 1.54 9.50 117.73
CA ALA A 489 2.00 8.94 118.99
C ALA A 489 1.47 9.70 120.24
N VAL A 490 1.05 10.96 120.08
CA VAL A 490 0.38 11.73 121.15
C VAL A 490 -1.13 11.41 121.22
N ARG A 491 -1.70 10.79 120.17
CA ARG A 491 -3.12 10.40 120.14
C ARG A 491 -3.42 9.08 120.87
N THR A 492 -2.41 8.33 121.32
CA THR A 492 -2.61 7.08 122.07
C THR A 492 -3.08 7.31 123.52
N GLU A 493 -2.95 8.52 124.06
CA GLU A 493 -3.61 8.89 125.33
C GLU A 493 -5.14 9.07 125.14
N ARG A 494 -5.60 9.31 123.91
CA ARG A 494 -7.01 9.30 123.51
C ARG A 494 -7.56 7.87 123.29
N ASN A 495 -6.88 6.84 123.78
CA ASN A 495 -7.31 5.43 123.67
C ASN A 495 -8.62 5.10 124.42
N LEU A 496 -9.14 5.98 125.27
CA LEU A 496 -10.43 5.77 125.94
C LEU A 496 -11.61 5.69 124.94
N TYR A 497 -11.56 6.42 123.83
CA TYR A 497 -12.55 6.36 122.75
C TYR A 497 -12.32 5.19 121.77
N SER A 498 -11.34 4.32 122.02
CA SER A 498 -11.01 3.18 121.17
C SER A 498 -12.12 2.10 121.12
N LYS A 499 -12.97 2.04 122.16
CA LYS A 499 -13.95 0.96 122.32
C LYS A 499 -15.11 1.01 121.30
N ASN A 500 -15.70 2.19 121.10
CA ASN A 500 -16.84 2.37 120.18
C ASN A 500 -16.45 2.36 118.69
N LEU A 501 -15.14 2.37 118.39
CA LEU A 501 -14.62 2.35 117.02
C LEU A 501 -14.45 0.91 116.48
N ILE A 502 -14.49 -0.10 117.34
CA ILE A 502 -14.25 -1.50 116.97
C ILE A 502 -15.48 -2.08 116.26
N GLU A 503 -16.68 -1.86 116.81
CA GLU A 503 -17.94 -2.36 116.25
C GLU A 503 -18.21 -1.79 114.83
N ALA A 504 -17.89 -0.52 114.59
CA ALA A 504 -17.99 0.09 113.26
C ALA A 504 -16.88 -0.32 112.27
N LYS A 505 -15.81 -0.99 112.71
CA LYS A 505 -14.69 -1.41 111.85
C LYS A 505 -14.93 -2.74 111.15
N ASP A 506 -15.69 -3.64 111.75
CA ASP A 506 -15.94 -4.97 111.18
C ASP A 506 -16.89 -4.89 109.97
N GLU A 507 -17.93 -4.03 110.02
CA GLU A 507 -18.78 -3.73 108.86
C GLU A 507 -17.99 -3.12 107.69
N ILE A 508 -17.05 -2.22 107.99
CA ILE A 508 -16.18 -1.59 106.99
C ILE A 508 -15.21 -2.60 106.35
N ALA A 509 -14.79 -3.64 107.08
CA ALA A 509 -13.92 -4.69 106.56
C ALA A 509 -14.64 -5.57 105.53
N GLU A 510 -15.91 -5.89 105.76
CA GLU A 510 -16.74 -6.67 104.82
C GLU A 510 -17.03 -5.86 103.54
N MET A 511 -17.38 -4.58 103.69
CA MET A 511 -17.60 -3.67 102.55
C MET A 511 -16.32 -3.45 101.72
N LYS A 512 -15.14 -3.43 102.34
CA LYS A 512 -13.85 -3.35 101.62
C LYS A 512 -13.50 -4.63 100.84
N LYS A 513 -13.94 -5.82 101.28
CA LYS A 513 -13.82 -7.05 100.47
C LYS A 513 -14.72 -6.99 99.24
N LYS A 514 -15.99 -6.63 99.42
CA LYS A 514 -16.96 -6.47 98.32
C LYS A 514 -16.47 -5.41 97.31
N LEU A 515 -15.97 -4.27 97.80
CA LEU A 515 -15.38 -3.22 96.97
C LEU A 515 -14.23 -3.77 96.11
N LYS A 516 -13.27 -4.51 96.68
CA LYS A 516 -12.13 -5.07 95.91
C LYS A 516 -12.58 -6.03 94.80
N THR A 517 -13.56 -6.90 95.06
CA THR A 517 -14.12 -7.79 94.04
C THR A 517 -14.78 -7.01 92.91
N VAL A 518 -15.59 -5.98 93.25
CA VAL A 518 -16.21 -5.09 92.26
C VAL A 518 -15.16 -4.25 91.51
N THR A 519 -14.07 -3.84 92.16
CA THR A 519 -12.99 -3.08 91.49
C THR A 519 -12.31 -3.96 90.45
N HIS A 520 -11.97 -5.21 90.81
CA HIS A 520 -11.37 -6.16 89.88
C HIS A 520 -12.31 -6.52 88.71
N GLN A 521 -13.62 -6.65 88.96
CA GLN A 521 -14.60 -6.83 87.90
C GLN A 521 -14.72 -5.60 86.99
N VAL A 522 -14.66 -4.38 87.56
CA VAL A 522 -14.64 -3.13 86.81
C VAL A 522 -13.38 -3.02 85.95
N ASP A 523 -12.22 -3.44 86.46
CA ASP A 523 -10.96 -3.38 85.73
C ASP A 523 -10.87 -4.46 84.64
N GLN A 524 -11.37 -5.69 84.89
CA GLN A 524 -11.58 -6.71 83.83
C GLN A 524 -12.55 -6.21 82.74
N LEU A 525 -13.66 -5.57 83.12
CA LEU A 525 -14.60 -5.00 82.16
C LEU A 525 -13.99 -3.82 81.37
N LYS A 526 -13.09 -3.03 81.97
CA LYS A 526 -12.32 -2.02 81.23
C LYS A 526 -11.37 -2.65 80.23
N GLU A 527 -10.61 -3.68 80.62
CA GLU A 527 -9.71 -4.42 79.71
C GLU A 527 -10.51 -5.03 78.54
N GLU A 528 -11.63 -5.69 78.82
CA GLU A 528 -12.54 -6.19 77.78
C GLU A 528 -13.11 -5.10 76.87
N ILE A 529 -13.41 -3.91 77.41
CA ILE A 529 -13.86 -2.76 76.62
C ILE A 529 -12.71 -2.27 75.73
N THR A 530 -11.48 -2.11 76.26
CA THR A 530 -10.33 -1.67 75.46
C THR A 530 -9.94 -2.67 74.39
N ASP A 531 -10.02 -3.98 74.65
CA ASP A 531 -9.77 -5.03 73.66
C ASP A 531 -10.85 -5.03 72.56
N LYS A 532 -12.13 -4.84 72.94
CA LYS A 532 -13.23 -4.72 71.97
C LYS A 532 -13.15 -3.41 71.16
N GLU A 533 -12.74 -2.30 71.77
CA GLU A 533 -12.49 -1.04 71.07
C GLU A 533 -11.32 -1.16 70.10
N ALA A 534 -10.20 -1.77 70.51
CA ALA A 534 -9.06 -2.04 69.64
C ALA A 534 -9.43 -2.97 68.46
N ALA A 535 -10.20 -4.03 68.73
CA ALA A 535 -10.72 -4.92 67.69
C ALA A 535 -11.69 -4.20 66.73
N LEU A 536 -12.54 -3.31 67.25
CA LEU A 536 -13.50 -2.54 66.45
C LEU A 536 -12.80 -1.48 65.59
N VAL A 537 -11.79 -0.79 66.11
CA VAL A 537 -10.92 0.12 65.34
C VAL A 537 -10.19 -0.64 64.24
N LYS A 538 -9.62 -1.82 64.55
CA LYS A 538 -8.95 -2.67 63.56
C LYS A 538 -9.90 -3.12 62.45
N ALA A 539 -11.08 -3.63 62.80
CA ALA A 539 -12.13 -3.99 61.83
C ALA A 539 -12.59 -2.78 60.99
N HIS A 540 -12.65 -1.58 61.58
CA HIS A 540 -13.03 -0.36 60.87
C HIS A 540 -11.95 0.10 59.86
N LEU A 541 -10.66 -0.11 60.17
CA LEU A 541 -9.54 0.13 59.26
C LEU A 541 -9.51 -0.90 58.12
N GLU A 542 -9.68 -2.18 58.42
CA GLU A 542 -9.80 -3.27 57.43
C GLU A 542 -11.02 -3.04 56.51
N HIS A 543 -12.14 -2.56 57.05
CA HIS A 543 -13.30 -2.16 56.25
C HIS A 543 -13.01 -0.95 55.34
N GLN A 544 -12.28 0.06 55.83
CA GLN A 544 -11.86 1.19 54.98
C GLN A 544 -10.88 0.79 53.88
N GLN A 545 -9.95 -0.15 54.14
CA GLN A 545 -9.05 -0.67 53.12
C GLN A 545 -9.83 -1.43 52.06
N THR A 546 -10.70 -2.36 52.46
CA THR A 546 -11.51 -3.16 51.52
C THR A 546 -12.51 -2.33 50.71
N GLU A 547 -13.10 -1.25 51.25
CA GLU A 547 -13.90 -0.32 50.44
C GLU A 547 -13.05 0.47 49.43
N LYS A 548 -11.83 0.91 49.80
CA LYS A 548 -10.91 1.59 48.86
C LYS A 548 -10.46 0.65 47.73
N GLU A 549 -10.15 -0.61 48.04
CA GLU A 549 -9.82 -1.64 47.04
C GLU A 549 -11.02 -1.97 46.14
N LYS A 550 -12.22 -2.03 46.70
CA LYS A 550 -13.47 -2.21 45.95
C LYS A 550 -13.78 -1.02 45.03
N GLU A 551 -13.44 0.20 45.44
CA GLU A 551 -13.55 1.40 44.59
C GLU A 551 -12.49 1.43 43.47
N SER A 552 -11.22 1.10 43.77
CA SER A 552 -10.18 1.01 42.74
C SER A 552 -10.48 -0.09 41.73
N LEU A 553 -10.86 -1.30 42.18
CA LEU A 553 -11.27 -2.40 41.30
C LEU A 553 -12.50 -2.06 40.45
N LYS A 554 -13.46 -1.28 40.97
CA LYS A 554 -14.58 -0.76 40.16
C LYS A 554 -14.11 0.23 39.09
N ALA A 555 -13.19 1.13 39.42
CA ALA A 555 -12.62 2.09 38.47
C ALA A 555 -11.82 1.38 37.37
N GLU A 556 -11.03 0.37 37.74
CA GLU A 556 -10.32 -0.50 36.79
C GLU A 556 -11.29 -1.30 35.92
N LEU A 557 -12.32 -1.93 36.49
CA LEU A 557 -13.34 -2.64 35.73
C LEU A 557 -14.06 -1.74 34.72
N LEU A 558 -14.37 -0.49 35.09
CA LEU A 558 -14.96 0.50 34.19
C LEU A 558 -13.99 0.90 33.07
N LYS A 559 -12.71 1.11 33.39
CA LYS A 559 -11.65 1.39 32.41
C LYS A 559 -11.47 0.24 31.41
N MET A 560 -11.40 -1.00 31.90
CA MET A 560 -11.29 -2.20 31.07
C MET A 560 -12.54 -2.43 30.21
N LYS A 561 -13.75 -2.18 30.74
CA LYS A 561 -14.99 -2.19 29.95
C LYS A 561 -15.00 -1.13 28.86
N LYS A 562 -14.51 0.08 29.14
CA LYS A 562 -14.41 1.15 28.14
C LYS A 562 -13.43 0.77 27.03
N GLN A 563 -12.25 0.27 27.39
CA GLN A 563 -11.25 -0.23 26.44
C GLN A 563 -11.80 -1.39 25.60
N ALA A 564 -12.53 -2.34 26.19
CA ALA A 564 -13.16 -3.44 25.46
C ALA A 564 -14.26 -2.98 24.47
N LEU A 565 -14.98 -1.90 24.78
CA LEU A 565 -15.94 -1.29 23.85
C LEU A 565 -15.23 -0.51 22.73
N GLU A 566 -14.14 0.17 23.04
CA GLU A 566 -13.30 0.88 22.05
C GLU A 566 -12.62 -0.11 21.08
N THR A 567 -12.06 -1.23 21.58
CA THR A 567 -11.50 -2.28 20.72
C THR A 567 -12.56 -3.02 19.92
N LYS A 568 -13.74 -3.29 20.50
CA LYS A 568 -14.86 -3.90 19.75
C LYS A 568 -15.31 -3.02 18.59
N ARG A 569 -15.47 -1.71 18.80
CA ARG A 569 -15.79 -0.74 17.73
C ARG A 569 -14.69 -0.66 16.67
N PHE A 570 -13.42 -0.76 17.08
CA PHE A 570 -12.30 -0.81 16.15
C PHE A 570 -12.35 -2.07 15.26
N ILE A 571 -12.63 -3.24 15.85
CA ILE A 571 -12.83 -4.50 15.11
C ILE A 571 -14.01 -4.39 14.15
N GLU A 572 -15.18 -3.92 14.60
CA GLU A 572 -16.37 -3.73 13.75
C GLU A 572 -16.09 -2.79 12.55
N ASN A 573 -15.29 -1.74 12.75
CA ASN A 573 -14.83 -0.87 11.66
C ASN A 573 -13.86 -1.57 10.71
N GLN A 574 -12.88 -2.33 11.22
CA GLN A 574 -11.95 -3.11 10.40
C GLN A 574 -12.66 -4.19 9.58
N GLU A 575 -13.63 -4.91 10.16
CA GLU A 575 -14.49 -5.87 9.45
C GLU A 575 -15.36 -5.19 8.36
N ALA A 576 -15.72 -3.92 8.56
CA ALA A 576 -16.42 -3.14 7.53
C ALA A 576 -15.49 -2.65 6.41
N GLU A 577 -14.22 -2.36 6.70
CA GLU A 577 -13.19 -2.07 5.70
C GLU A 577 -12.79 -3.33 4.92
N GLU A 578 -12.59 -4.46 5.59
CA GLU A 578 -12.33 -5.76 4.97
C GLU A 578 -13.44 -6.13 3.97
N ARG A 579 -14.71 -6.01 4.37
CA ARG A 579 -15.85 -6.24 3.46
C ARG A 579 -15.88 -5.30 2.25
N LYS A 580 -15.44 -4.04 2.40
CA LYS A 580 -15.29 -3.10 1.26
C LYS A 580 -14.14 -3.52 0.35
N LEU A 581 -12.99 -3.89 0.91
CA LEU A 581 -11.82 -4.34 0.16
C LEU A 581 -12.11 -5.64 -0.60
N LEU A 582 -12.75 -6.63 0.03
CA LEU A 582 -13.20 -7.86 -0.63
C LEU A 582 -14.16 -7.59 -1.79
N LYS A 583 -15.07 -6.61 -1.65
CA LYS A 583 -15.95 -6.18 -2.75
C LYS A 583 -15.18 -5.54 -3.90
N ILE A 584 -14.21 -4.67 -3.61
CA ILE A 584 -13.33 -4.05 -4.62
C ILE A 584 -12.49 -5.12 -5.34
N ILE A 585 -11.96 -6.11 -4.62
CA ILE A 585 -11.22 -7.24 -5.20
C ILE A 585 -12.13 -8.05 -6.13
N ALA A 586 -13.35 -8.39 -5.70
CA ALA A 586 -14.30 -9.12 -6.54
C ALA A 586 -14.73 -8.33 -7.80
N GLU A 587 -14.91 -7.01 -7.69
CA GLU A 587 -15.19 -6.14 -8.84
C GLU A 587 -13.99 -6.05 -9.80
N ALA A 588 -12.76 -5.92 -9.27
CA ALA A 588 -11.53 -5.92 -10.06
C ALA A 588 -11.27 -7.26 -10.75
N ASP A 589 -11.54 -8.39 -10.08
CA ASP A 589 -11.42 -9.73 -10.67
C ASP A 589 -12.47 -9.98 -11.76
N ALA A 590 -13.71 -9.52 -11.56
CA ALA A 590 -14.74 -9.58 -12.59
C ALA A 590 -14.35 -8.76 -13.83
N GLU A 591 -13.79 -7.56 -13.64
CA GLU A 591 -13.32 -6.71 -14.74
C GLU A 591 -12.10 -7.30 -15.46
N ARG A 592 -11.12 -7.82 -14.71
CA ARG A 592 -9.99 -8.60 -15.25
C ARG A 592 -10.45 -9.78 -16.11
N LEU A 593 -11.52 -10.46 -15.68
CA LEU A 593 -12.07 -11.59 -16.43
C LEU A 593 -12.80 -11.15 -17.72
N LYS A 594 -13.41 -9.96 -17.76
CA LYS A 594 -13.96 -9.38 -19.00
C LYS A 594 -12.84 -8.99 -19.97
N GLN A 595 -11.86 -8.23 -19.50
CA GLN A 595 -10.71 -7.80 -20.31
C GLN A 595 -9.96 -8.99 -20.90
N LYS A 596 -9.83 -10.10 -20.15
CA LYS A 596 -9.28 -11.34 -20.68
C LYS A 596 -10.12 -11.93 -21.82
N LYS A 597 -11.46 -11.96 -21.69
CA LYS A 597 -12.35 -12.43 -22.77
C LYS A 597 -12.27 -11.56 -24.02
N GLU A 598 -12.18 -10.23 -23.86
CA GLU A 598 -12.00 -9.29 -24.97
C GLU A 598 -10.64 -9.49 -25.65
N PHE A 599 -9.57 -9.68 -24.87
CA PHE A 599 -8.24 -10.02 -25.39
C PHE A 599 -8.23 -11.38 -26.13
N ASP A 600 -8.87 -12.40 -25.58
CA ASP A 600 -9.01 -13.71 -26.23
C ASP A 600 -9.84 -13.59 -27.53
N GLN A 601 -10.86 -12.71 -27.58
CA GLN A 601 -11.60 -12.39 -28.82
C GLN A 601 -10.70 -11.70 -29.87
N VAL A 602 -9.93 -10.69 -29.48
CA VAL A 602 -8.98 -10.01 -30.39
C VAL A 602 -7.89 -10.96 -30.91
N ILE A 603 -7.44 -11.92 -30.09
CA ILE A 603 -6.55 -13.01 -30.55
C ILE A 603 -7.24 -13.86 -31.61
N ASN A 604 -8.48 -14.31 -31.36
CA ASN A 604 -9.22 -15.12 -32.33
C ASN A 604 -9.46 -14.36 -33.64
N GLU A 605 -9.81 -13.07 -33.59
CA GLU A 605 -9.94 -12.21 -34.77
C GLU A 605 -8.62 -12.06 -35.53
N ARG A 606 -7.51 -11.79 -34.82
CA ARG A 606 -6.16 -11.75 -35.39
C ARG A 606 -5.81 -13.07 -36.08
N ASP A 607 -6.13 -14.21 -35.49
CA ASP A 607 -5.76 -15.53 -36.02
C ASP A 607 -6.63 -15.93 -37.22
N ILE A 608 -7.90 -15.51 -37.23
CA ILE A 608 -8.78 -15.62 -38.40
C ILE A 608 -8.25 -14.73 -39.54
N LEU A 609 -7.93 -13.46 -39.27
CA LEU A 609 -7.38 -12.52 -40.27
C LEU A 609 -6.02 -12.98 -40.78
N GLY A 610 -5.14 -13.47 -39.91
CA GLY A 610 -3.85 -14.07 -40.27
C GLY A 610 -4.04 -15.29 -41.18
N SER A 611 -4.99 -16.18 -40.86
CA SER A 611 -5.34 -17.32 -41.70
C SER A 611 -5.89 -16.90 -43.07
N GLN A 612 -6.70 -15.84 -43.13
CA GLN A 612 -7.19 -15.28 -44.39
C GLN A 612 -6.07 -14.64 -45.21
N LEU A 613 -5.14 -13.94 -44.57
CA LEU A 613 -4.00 -13.28 -45.21
C LEU A 613 -3.00 -14.30 -45.77
N VAL A 614 -2.73 -15.40 -45.05
CA VAL A 614 -1.93 -16.52 -45.58
C VAL A 614 -2.59 -17.13 -46.82
N ARG A 615 -3.90 -17.45 -46.77
CA ARG A 615 -4.63 -17.96 -47.94
C ARG A 615 -4.60 -16.99 -49.12
N ARG A 616 -4.70 -15.68 -48.88
CA ARG A 616 -4.60 -14.65 -49.93
C ARG A 616 -3.20 -14.55 -50.51
N ASN A 617 -2.16 -14.70 -49.70
CA ASN A 617 -0.78 -14.78 -50.18
C ASN A 617 -0.54 -16.06 -51.01
N ASP A 618 -1.12 -17.20 -50.61
CA ASP A 618 -1.08 -18.44 -51.40
C ASP A 618 -1.83 -18.29 -52.73
N GLU A 619 -3.02 -17.68 -52.74
CA GLU A 619 -3.78 -17.32 -53.95
C GLU A 619 -2.94 -16.42 -54.88
N VAL A 620 -2.27 -15.40 -54.34
CA VAL A 620 -1.38 -14.49 -55.08
C VAL A 620 -0.15 -15.21 -55.63
N ALA A 621 0.49 -16.10 -54.86
CA ALA A 621 1.61 -16.91 -55.32
C ALA A 621 1.21 -17.86 -56.46
N LEU A 622 0.04 -18.50 -56.36
CA LEU A 622 -0.54 -19.31 -57.43
C LEU A 622 -0.84 -18.49 -58.69
N LEU A 623 -1.31 -17.24 -58.55
CA LEU A 623 -1.49 -16.32 -59.67
C LEU A 623 -0.17 -15.93 -60.32
N TYR A 624 0.89 -15.65 -59.54
CA TYR A 624 2.22 -15.38 -60.10
C TYR A 624 2.81 -16.57 -60.87
N GLU A 625 2.75 -17.80 -60.33
CA GLU A 625 3.18 -18.98 -61.07
C GLU A 625 2.31 -19.23 -62.31
N LYS A 626 1.00 -18.96 -62.26
CA LYS A 626 0.12 -19.02 -63.44
C LYS A 626 0.53 -18.01 -64.51
N ILE A 627 0.83 -16.76 -64.14
CA ILE A 627 1.32 -15.72 -65.06
C ILE A 627 2.65 -16.15 -65.68
N LYS A 628 3.59 -16.67 -64.88
CA LYS A 628 4.91 -17.16 -65.32
C LYS A 628 4.80 -18.35 -66.27
N ILE A 629 3.89 -19.29 -66.01
CA ILE A 629 3.57 -20.38 -66.95
C ILE A 629 2.97 -19.83 -68.24
N GLN A 630 2.02 -18.88 -68.17
CA GLN A 630 1.44 -18.24 -69.35
C GLN A 630 2.46 -17.47 -70.17
N GLN A 631 3.40 -16.75 -69.54
CA GLN A 631 4.52 -16.09 -70.20
C GLN A 631 5.47 -17.11 -70.86
N SER A 632 5.77 -18.24 -70.22
CA SER A 632 6.57 -19.31 -70.82
C SER A 632 5.90 -19.91 -72.06
N ILE A 633 4.58 -20.14 -71.99
CA ILE A 633 3.77 -20.62 -73.12
C ILE A 633 3.74 -19.56 -74.23
N LEU A 634 3.55 -18.29 -73.89
CA LEU A 634 3.51 -17.18 -74.84
C LEU A 634 4.86 -17.00 -75.54
N ASN A 635 5.99 -17.05 -74.83
CA ASN A 635 7.34 -16.98 -75.42
C ASN A 635 7.64 -18.20 -76.32
N LYS A 636 7.16 -19.39 -75.97
CA LYS A 636 7.25 -20.58 -76.83
C LYS A 636 6.39 -20.42 -78.08
N GLY A 637 5.15 -19.97 -77.92
CA GLY A 637 4.23 -19.68 -79.03
C GLY A 637 4.76 -18.57 -79.94
N GLU A 638 5.38 -17.54 -79.38
CA GLU A 638 6.05 -16.47 -80.12
C GLU A 638 7.27 -16.99 -80.86
N THR A 639 8.09 -17.85 -80.24
CA THR A 639 9.24 -18.48 -80.90
C THR A 639 8.79 -19.37 -82.07
N GLN A 640 7.75 -20.18 -81.87
CA GLN A 640 7.12 -20.99 -82.91
C GLN A 640 6.49 -20.11 -83.99
N TYR A 641 5.86 -19.00 -83.63
CA TYR A 641 5.30 -18.04 -84.58
C TYR A 641 6.40 -17.34 -85.38
N ARG A 642 7.53 -16.94 -84.77
CA ARG A 642 8.71 -16.40 -85.46
C ARG A 642 9.32 -17.45 -86.40
N GLN A 643 9.41 -18.72 -85.99
CA GLN A 643 9.80 -19.83 -86.86
C GLN A 643 8.84 -19.95 -88.04
N ARG A 644 7.52 -19.94 -87.80
CA ARG A 644 6.53 -19.96 -88.86
C ARG A 644 6.61 -18.75 -89.76
N MET A 645 6.80 -17.54 -89.25
CA MET A 645 6.99 -16.30 -90.03
C MET A 645 8.27 -16.32 -90.86
N GLU A 646 9.29 -17.07 -90.43
CA GLU A 646 10.53 -17.29 -91.19
C GLU A 646 10.38 -18.44 -92.21
N ASP A 647 9.61 -19.50 -91.94
CA ASP A 647 9.12 -20.46 -92.96
C ASP A 647 8.31 -19.72 -94.04
N ILE A 648 7.44 -18.84 -93.56
CA ILE A 648 6.67 -17.80 -94.26
C ILE A 648 7.59 -16.66 -94.75
N ARG A 649 8.91 -16.79 -94.65
CA ARG A 649 9.92 -16.03 -95.43
C ARG A 649 10.84 -16.92 -96.28
N LEU A 650 10.57 -18.24 -96.31
CA LEU A 650 11.32 -19.31 -96.98
C LEU A 650 10.57 -19.96 -98.21
N LEU A 651 9.34 -19.52 -98.58
CA LEU A 651 8.58 -19.90 -99.82
C LEU A 651 8.18 -18.77 -100.88
N LYS A 652 7.09 -17.97 -100.87
CA LYS A 652 6.63 -16.95 -101.89
C LYS A 652 7.62 -16.07 -102.72
N LEU A 653 8.89 -15.95 -102.38
CA LEU A 653 9.94 -15.23 -103.15
C LEU A 653 10.87 -16.31 -103.81
N GLU A 654 10.83 -17.59 -103.37
CA GLU A 654 11.04 -18.82 -104.14
C GLU A 654 9.87 -18.98 -105.12
N ILE A 655 8.62 -18.63 -104.75
CA ILE A 655 7.58 -18.37 -105.77
C ILE A 655 7.99 -17.18 -106.67
N LYS A 656 8.71 -16.14 -106.22
CA LYS A 656 9.27 -15.13 -107.16
C LYS A 656 10.40 -15.71 -108.01
N LYS A 657 11.24 -16.61 -107.50
CA LYS A 657 12.30 -17.31 -108.25
C LYS A 657 11.68 -18.20 -109.31
N LEU A 658 10.77 -19.10 -108.94
CA LEU A 658 9.96 -19.91 -109.84
C LEU A 658 9.13 -19.07 -110.82
N ARG A 659 8.61 -17.89 -110.45
CA ARG A 659 7.96 -16.95 -111.38
C ARG A 659 8.95 -16.29 -112.34
N ARG A 660 10.17 -15.94 -111.89
CA ARG A 660 11.25 -15.43 -112.74
C ARG A 660 11.72 -16.51 -113.71
N GLU A 661 11.97 -17.72 -113.21
CA GLU A 661 12.33 -18.91 -114.00
C GLU A 661 11.23 -19.23 -115.01
N LYS A 662 9.95 -19.27 -114.61
CA LYS A 662 8.81 -19.40 -115.54
C LYS A 662 8.77 -18.25 -116.56
N GLY A 663 9.10 -17.03 -116.17
CA GLY A 663 9.17 -15.88 -117.08
C GLY A 663 10.32 -15.98 -118.09
N ILE A 664 11.48 -16.47 -117.67
CA ILE A 664 12.65 -16.72 -118.52
C ILE A 664 12.37 -17.90 -119.46
N LEU A 665 11.83 -19.00 -118.94
CA LEU A 665 11.41 -20.16 -119.73
C LEU A 665 10.31 -19.79 -120.73
N GLY A 666 9.31 -19.00 -120.32
CA GLY A 666 8.27 -18.49 -121.21
C GLY A 666 8.82 -17.64 -122.36
N LYS A 667 9.83 -16.79 -122.09
CA LYS A 667 10.56 -16.08 -123.15
C LYS A 667 11.33 -17.06 -124.05
N SER A 668 12.02 -18.05 -123.49
CA SER A 668 12.71 -19.06 -124.30
C SER A 668 11.75 -19.90 -125.15
N MET A 669 10.52 -20.14 -124.69
CA MET A 669 9.48 -20.84 -125.46
C MET A 669 8.96 -19.99 -126.63
N ALA A 670 8.89 -18.66 -126.50
CA ALA A 670 8.58 -17.79 -127.63
C ALA A 670 9.64 -17.93 -128.75
N ASN A 671 10.92 -17.92 -128.38
CA ASN A 671 12.03 -18.14 -129.32
C ASN A 671 11.97 -19.55 -129.97
N VAL A 672 11.40 -20.57 -129.33
CA VAL A 672 11.24 -21.91 -129.95
C VAL A 672 10.31 -21.87 -131.17
N GLU A 673 9.34 -20.96 -131.20
CA GLU A 673 8.40 -20.84 -132.32
C GLU A 673 9.05 -20.13 -133.52
N GLU A 674 9.86 -19.10 -133.28
CA GLU A 674 10.74 -18.46 -134.27
C GLU A 674 11.77 -19.46 -134.83
N LEU A 675 12.50 -20.16 -133.95
CA LEU A 675 13.46 -21.20 -134.34
C LEU A 675 12.81 -22.35 -135.12
N ARG A 676 11.54 -22.70 -134.84
CA ARG A 676 10.79 -23.67 -135.65
C ARG A 676 10.48 -23.14 -137.05
N GLN A 677 10.16 -21.86 -137.19
CA GLN A 677 9.96 -21.21 -138.49
C GLN A 677 11.27 -21.14 -139.27
N GLU A 678 12.39 -20.77 -138.64
CA GLU A 678 13.73 -20.79 -139.25
C GLU A 678 14.11 -22.21 -139.69
N VAL A 679 13.94 -23.24 -138.84
CA VAL A 679 14.20 -24.64 -139.22
C VAL A 679 13.31 -25.06 -140.40
N HIS A 680 12.06 -24.60 -140.46
CA HIS A 680 11.18 -24.92 -141.59
C HIS A 680 11.54 -24.14 -142.87
N HIS A 681 12.05 -22.92 -142.73
CA HIS A 681 12.61 -22.12 -143.83
C HIS A 681 13.89 -22.76 -144.38
N MET A 682 14.88 -23.05 -143.52
CA MET A 682 16.11 -23.76 -143.87
C MET A 682 15.84 -25.14 -144.49
N ARG A 683 14.81 -25.87 -144.04
CA ARG A 683 14.37 -27.12 -144.70
C ARG A 683 13.80 -26.89 -146.09
N LYS A 684 13.07 -25.79 -146.33
CA LYS A 684 12.58 -25.41 -147.67
C LYS A 684 13.71 -24.95 -148.58
N GLU A 685 14.68 -24.21 -148.08
CA GLU A 685 15.87 -23.81 -148.84
C GLU A 685 16.76 -25.01 -149.19
N LEU A 686 17.00 -25.90 -148.22
CA LEU A 686 17.67 -27.18 -148.46
C LEU A 686 16.93 -28.02 -149.50
N LEU A 687 15.59 -28.08 -149.46
CA LEU A 687 14.80 -28.80 -150.47
C LEU A 687 14.94 -28.17 -151.85
N ARG A 688 14.96 -26.82 -151.96
CA ARG A 688 15.17 -26.10 -153.21
C ARG A 688 16.55 -26.38 -153.80
N GLU A 689 17.60 -26.28 -152.99
CA GLU A 689 18.96 -26.59 -153.44
C GLU A 689 19.11 -28.09 -153.75
N GLN A 690 18.45 -29.01 -153.03
CA GLN A 690 18.39 -30.42 -153.41
C GLN A 690 17.67 -30.64 -154.75
N THR A 691 16.56 -29.95 -155.03
CA THR A 691 15.94 -30.01 -156.37
C THR A 691 16.80 -29.35 -157.44
N ARG A 692 17.59 -28.32 -157.11
CA ARG A 692 18.53 -27.67 -158.03
C ARG A 692 19.71 -28.57 -158.37
N CYS A 693 20.29 -29.23 -157.37
CA CYS A 693 21.28 -30.30 -157.57
C CYS A 693 20.69 -31.42 -158.42
N LYS A 694 19.46 -31.89 -158.12
CA LYS A 694 18.80 -32.92 -158.94
C LYS A 694 18.55 -32.50 -160.39
N ILE A 695 18.15 -31.26 -160.65
CA ILE A 695 17.97 -30.78 -162.03
C ILE A 695 19.33 -30.72 -162.75
N LEU A 696 20.39 -30.28 -162.07
CA LEU A 696 21.76 -30.30 -162.63
C LEU A 696 22.31 -31.73 -162.80
N GLU A 697 21.93 -32.67 -161.93
CA GLU A 697 22.25 -34.10 -162.05
C GLU A 697 21.46 -34.76 -163.20
N GLU A 698 20.17 -34.45 -163.36
CA GLU A 698 19.32 -34.93 -164.46
C GLU A 698 19.72 -34.31 -165.82
N GLU A 699 20.24 -33.07 -165.85
CA GLU A 699 20.91 -32.46 -167.01
C GLU A 699 22.26 -33.13 -167.33
N LEU A 700 22.90 -33.81 -166.37
CA LEU A 700 24.15 -34.56 -166.56
C LEU A 700 23.93 -36.05 -166.91
N GLU A 701 22.74 -36.62 -166.69
CA GLU A 701 22.48 -38.07 -166.81
C GLU A 701 21.98 -38.56 -168.18
N ASN A 702 21.73 -37.69 -169.18
CA ASN A 702 21.42 -38.10 -170.56
C ASN A 702 22.62 -37.93 -171.53
N PRO A 703 22.99 -38.93 -172.35
CA PRO A 703 24.41 -39.29 -172.41
C PRO A 703 25.07 -39.32 -173.79
N LEU A 704 26.38 -39.06 -173.83
CA LEU A 704 27.29 -39.62 -174.84
C LEU A 704 28.68 -39.94 -174.25
N ASN A 705 28.87 -41.24 -173.97
CA ASN A 705 30.13 -41.99 -173.87
C ASN A 705 31.05 -41.98 -172.60
N VAL A 706 31.07 -43.17 -171.98
CA VAL A 706 32.25 -43.98 -171.59
C VAL A 706 32.90 -43.81 -170.20
N HIS A 707 32.74 -44.88 -169.40
CA HIS A 707 33.40 -45.35 -168.16
C HIS A 707 34.74 -44.72 -167.68
N ARG A 708 34.93 -44.69 -166.34
CA ARG A 708 35.83 -45.64 -165.59
C ARG A 708 35.72 -45.53 -164.06
N TRP A 709 35.86 -46.65 -163.33
CA TRP A 709 35.89 -46.71 -161.85
C TRP A 709 37.19 -46.16 -161.22
N ARG A 710 37.14 -45.67 -159.95
CA ARG A 710 37.82 -46.34 -158.81
C ARG A 710 37.51 -45.78 -157.41
N LYS A 711 37.50 -46.67 -156.41
CA LYS A 711 37.77 -46.36 -154.98
C LYS A 711 39.28 -46.20 -154.73
N LEU A 712 39.65 -45.45 -153.69
CA LEU A 712 40.98 -45.45 -153.06
C LEU A 712 40.86 -45.19 -151.56
N GLU A 713 41.51 -46.01 -150.74
CA GLU A 713 41.63 -45.91 -149.27
C GLU A 713 43.11 -45.74 -148.88
N ALA A 714 43.41 -44.97 -147.82
CA ALA A 714 44.61 -45.00 -146.95
C ALA A 714 44.64 -43.75 -146.03
N SER A 715 45.23 -43.68 -144.83
CA SER A 715 45.67 -44.67 -143.81
C SER A 715 46.08 -43.91 -142.52
N ASP A 716 45.90 -44.50 -141.33
CA ASP A 716 46.24 -43.91 -140.01
C ASP A 716 47.73 -44.03 -139.60
N PRO A 717 48.20 -43.13 -138.71
CA PRO A 717 48.96 -43.52 -137.50
C PRO A 717 48.51 -42.73 -136.23
N SER A 718 48.63 -43.19 -134.97
CA SER A 718 49.14 -44.45 -134.42
C SER A 718 48.42 -44.81 -133.09
N THR A 719 48.18 -46.10 -132.83
CA THR A 719 47.51 -46.59 -131.61
C THR A 719 48.40 -46.63 -130.36
N TYR A 720 49.71 -46.48 -130.51
CA TYR A 720 50.68 -46.65 -129.43
C TYR A 720 50.66 -45.53 -128.37
N GLU A 721 50.44 -44.28 -128.79
CA GLU A 721 50.35 -43.13 -127.87
C GLU A 721 49.14 -43.23 -126.93
N LEU A 722 48.02 -43.77 -127.43
CA LEU A 722 46.80 -43.97 -126.64
C LEU A 722 47.03 -44.99 -125.51
N ILE A 723 47.74 -46.08 -125.79
CA ILE A 723 48.01 -47.16 -124.83
C ILE A 723 48.90 -46.65 -123.68
N GLN A 724 49.95 -45.87 -123.97
CA GLN A 724 50.77 -45.27 -122.91
C GLN A 724 49.97 -44.31 -122.01
N LYS A 725 49.03 -43.55 -122.60
CA LYS A 725 48.17 -42.61 -121.86
C LYS A 725 47.20 -43.35 -120.94
N ILE A 726 46.62 -44.46 -121.39
CA ILE A 726 45.74 -45.34 -120.60
C ILE A 726 46.49 -45.92 -119.40
N GLN A 727 47.72 -46.46 -119.59
CA GLN A 727 48.48 -47.07 -118.50
C GLN A 727 48.91 -46.07 -117.39
N ARG A 728 49.24 -44.82 -117.75
CA ARG A 728 49.51 -43.76 -116.75
C ARG A 728 48.27 -43.42 -115.94
N LEU A 729 47.13 -43.26 -116.61
CA LEU A 729 45.85 -42.95 -115.95
C LEU A 729 45.40 -44.08 -115.03
N GLN A 730 45.57 -45.35 -115.42
CA GLN A 730 45.27 -46.51 -114.57
C GLN A 730 46.11 -46.53 -113.28
N LYS A 731 47.42 -46.23 -113.34
CA LYS A 731 48.25 -46.15 -112.11
C LYS A 731 47.83 -45.00 -111.18
N GLN A 732 47.46 -43.84 -111.73
CA GLN A 732 46.94 -42.73 -110.93
C GLN A 732 45.58 -43.04 -110.30
N LEU A 733 44.70 -43.72 -111.04
CA LEU A 733 43.38 -44.14 -110.55
C LEU A 733 43.53 -45.10 -109.36
N ILE A 734 44.38 -46.12 -109.47
CA ILE A 734 44.62 -47.11 -108.41
C ILE A 734 45.15 -46.44 -107.13
N SER A 735 46.09 -45.51 -107.26
CA SER A 735 46.61 -44.73 -106.12
C SER A 735 45.51 -43.88 -105.47
N LYS A 736 44.64 -43.22 -106.26
CA LYS A 736 43.53 -42.43 -105.71
C LYS A 736 42.43 -43.27 -105.08
N THR A 737 42.15 -44.47 -105.59
CA THR A 737 41.22 -45.39 -104.93
C THR A 737 41.77 -45.89 -103.59
N GLY A 738 43.10 -46.06 -103.44
CA GLY A 738 43.72 -46.37 -102.16
C GLY A 738 43.51 -45.28 -101.11
N GLU A 739 43.80 -44.02 -101.43
CA GLU A 739 43.55 -42.88 -100.53
C GLU A 739 42.09 -42.72 -100.11
N VAL A 740 41.14 -43.08 -100.99
CA VAL A 740 39.70 -43.03 -100.68
C VAL A 740 39.34 -44.14 -99.68
N ILE A 741 39.80 -45.37 -99.89
CA ILE A 741 39.54 -46.51 -99.00
C ILE A 741 40.13 -46.27 -97.60
N GLU A 742 41.36 -45.72 -97.50
CA GLU A 742 41.95 -45.34 -96.21
C GLU A 742 41.11 -44.28 -95.48
N LYS A 743 40.57 -43.29 -96.21
CA LYS A 743 39.71 -42.25 -95.62
C LYS A 743 38.31 -42.76 -95.27
N GLU A 744 37.76 -43.71 -96.01
CA GLU A 744 36.50 -44.38 -95.68
C GLU A 744 36.63 -45.25 -94.42
N LEU A 745 37.75 -45.97 -94.25
CA LEU A 745 38.06 -46.69 -93.01
C LEU A 745 38.17 -45.74 -91.81
N LEU A 746 38.92 -44.64 -91.96
CA LEU A 746 39.02 -43.59 -90.93
C LEU A 746 37.67 -42.97 -90.58
N LEU A 747 36.79 -42.77 -91.58
CA LEU A 747 35.41 -42.32 -91.36
C LEU A 747 34.60 -43.35 -90.56
N GLN A 748 34.62 -44.64 -90.95
CA GLN A 748 33.90 -45.70 -90.23
C GLN A 748 34.35 -45.85 -88.78
N GLU A 749 35.65 -45.71 -88.49
CA GLU A 749 36.17 -45.70 -87.12
C GLU A 749 35.64 -44.51 -86.31
N LYS A 750 35.64 -43.29 -86.89
CA LYS A 750 35.09 -42.10 -86.24
C LYS A 750 33.58 -42.15 -86.08
N GLU A 751 32.85 -42.75 -87.01
CA GLU A 751 31.41 -42.98 -86.92
C GLU A 751 31.05 -43.97 -85.80
N LYS A 752 31.79 -45.08 -85.67
CA LYS A 752 31.64 -46.01 -84.53
C LYS A 752 31.87 -45.29 -83.19
N LEU A 753 33.00 -44.60 -83.06
CA LEU A 753 33.33 -43.80 -81.87
C LEU A 753 32.25 -42.75 -81.55
N TYR A 754 31.70 -42.09 -82.57
CA TYR A 754 30.61 -41.12 -82.43
C TYR A 754 29.30 -41.79 -81.97
N VAL A 755 28.94 -42.94 -82.51
CA VAL A 755 27.73 -43.71 -82.12
C VAL A 755 27.85 -44.27 -80.70
N GLU A 756 29.05 -44.69 -80.30
CA GLU A 756 29.35 -45.15 -78.93
C GLU A 756 29.28 -43.98 -77.93
N LEU A 757 29.93 -42.85 -78.22
CA LEU A 757 29.81 -41.62 -77.42
C LEU A 757 28.35 -41.14 -77.32
N LYS A 758 27.58 -41.23 -78.41
CA LYS A 758 26.16 -40.89 -78.45
C LYS A 758 25.31 -41.85 -77.60
N HIS A 759 25.66 -43.14 -77.54
CA HIS A 759 25.03 -44.11 -76.63
C HIS A 759 25.37 -43.86 -75.16
N VAL A 760 26.62 -43.48 -74.85
CA VAL A 760 27.03 -43.12 -73.49
C VAL A 760 26.34 -41.83 -73.04
N LEU A 761 26.31 -40.80 -73.88
CA LEU A 761 25.61 -39.54 -73.60
C LEU A 761 24.09 -39.73 -73.48
N ALA A 762 23.47 -40.57 -74.30
CA ALA A 762 22.04 -40.89 -74.19
C ALA A 762 21.68 -41.68 -72.91
N ARG A 763 22.66 -42.35 -72.28
CA ARG A 763 22.50 -43.05 -70.99
C ARG A 763 22.79 -42.17 -69.77
N GLN A 764 23.41 -41.01 -69.94
CA GLN A 764 23.63 -40.06 -68.85
C GLN A 764 22.42 -39.10 -68.75
N PRO A 765 21.73 -39.03 -67.58
CA PRO A 765 20.70 -38.02 -67.39
C PRO A 765 21.33 -36.63 -67.46
N GLY A 766 20.79 -35.76 -68.32
CA GLY A 766 21.33 -34.41 -68.52
C GLY A 766 21.40 -33.61 -67.21
N PRO A 767 22.23 -32.54 -67.14
CA PRO A 767 22.45 -31.78 -65.91
C PRO A 767 21.16 -31.18 -65.33
N GLU A 768 20.15 -30.94 -66.16
CA GLU A 768 18.82 -30.50 -65.76
C GLU A 768 18.03 -31.63 -65.07
N ALA A 769 18.08 -32.86 -65.59
CA ALA A 769 17.51 -34.04 -64.97
C ALA A 769 18.22 -34.40 -63.65
N ALA A 770 19.55 -34.23 -63.57
CA ALA A 770 20.30 -34.41 -62.32
C ALA A 770 19.90 -33.40 -61.24
N LYS A 771 19.73 -32.12 -61.61
CA LYS A 771 19.20 -31.07 -60.71
C LYS A 771 17.76 -31.34 -60.29
N GLN A 772 16.90 -31.77 -61.20
CA GLN A 772 15.53 -32.19 -60.88
C GLN A 772 15.52 -33.39 -59.92
N LEU A 773 16.41 -34.37 -60.10
CA LEU A 773 16.58 -35.51 -59.18
C LEU A 773 17.05 -35.07 -57.78
N GLN A 774 17.90 -34.05 -57.70
CA GLN A 774 18.32 -33.45 -56.43
C GLN A 774 17.16 -32.71 -55.74
N VAL A 775 16.38 -31.92 -56.49
CA VAL A 775 15.15 -31.26 -56.00
C VAL A 775 14.14 -32.32 -55.53
N TYR A 776 13.80 -33.31 -56.36
CA TYR A 776 12.88 -34.38 -55.97
C TYR A 776 13.37 -35.18 -54.75
N ARG A 777 14.69 -35.44 -54.62
CA ARG A 777 15.25 -36.03 -53.40
C ARG A 777 15.10 -35.13 -52.17
N HIS A 778 15.17 -33.81 -52.33
CA HIS A 778 14.90 -32.85 -51.26
C HIS A 778 13.41 -32.84 -50.88
N THR A 779 12.53 -32.63 -51.86
CA THR A 779 11.07 -32.63 -51.66
C THR A 779 10.57 -33.96 -51.09
N LEU A 780 11.13 -35.10 -51.50
CA LEU A 780 10.78 -36.42 -50.96
C LEU A 780 11.29 -36.61 -49.52
N ARG A 781 12.43 -36.02 -49.14
CA ARG A 781 12.87 -35.97 -47.73
C ARG A 781 11.96 -35.09 -46.88
N GLU A 782 11.52 -33.94 -47.39
CA GLU A 782 10.56 -33.07 -46.71
C GLU A 782 9.18 -33.73 -46.57
N LYS A 783 8.67 -34.36 -47.64
CA LYS A 783 7.42 -35.14 -47.60
C LYS A 783 7.55 -36.35 -46.66
N THR A 784 8.71 -36.98 -46.56
CA THR A 784 8.97 -38.03 -45.55
C THR A 784 8.98 -37.46 -44.12
N LYS A 785 9.49 -36.25 -43.89
CA LYS A 785 9.37 -35.56 -42.59
C LYS A 785 7.91 -35.24 -42.27
N GLN A 786 7.15 -34.69 -43.22
CA GLN A 786 5.72 -34.40 -43.07
C GLN A 786 4.92 -35.69 -42.79
N LEU A 787 5.21 -36.79 -43.47
CA LEU A 787 4.61 -38.10 -43.20
C LEU A 787 4.96 -38.66 -41.82
N LYS A 788 6.19 -38.40 -41.31
CA LYS A 788 6.54 -38.78 -39.92
C LYS A 788 5.76 -37.96 -38.89
N VAL A 789 5.58 -36.66 -39.12
CA VAL A 789 4.76 -35.79 -38.27
C VAL A 789 3.30 -36.24 -38.29
N LEU A 790 2.72 -36.41 -39.49
CA LEU A 790 1.35 -36.92 -39.67
C LEU A 790 1.17 -38.33 -39.08
N SER A 791 2.18 -39.20 -39.14
CA SER A 791 2.14 -40.52 -38.50
C SER A 791 2.21 -40.42 -36.97
N SER A 792 2.94 -39.45 -36.40
CA SER A 792 2.93 -39.21 -34.95
C SER A 792 1.63 -38.57 -34.47
N GLU A 793 1.03 -37.69 -35.27
CA GLU A 793 -0.31 -37.13 -35.02
C GLU A 793 -1.38 -38.24 -35.12
N LEU A 794 -1.31 -39.10 -36.15
CA LEU A 794 -2.19 -40.24 -36.30
C LEU A 794 -2.07 -41.20 -35.11
N ASN A 795 -0.85 -41.55 -34.68
CA ASN A 795 -0.64 -42.40 -33.50
C ASN A 795 -1.17 -41.75 -32.21
N MET A 796 -1.07 -40.42 -32.07
CA MET A 796 -1.67 -39.69 -30.96
C MET A 796 -3.20 -39.76 -31.00
N TYR A 797 -3.82 -39.55 -32.16
CA TYR A 797 -5.27 -39.68 -32.33
C TYR A 797 -5.77 -41.13 -32.17
N GLU A 798 -4.97 -42.13 -32.55
CA GLU A 798 -5.25 -43.54 -32.28
C GLU A 798 -5.17 -43.86 -30.78
N SER A 799 -4.18 -43.31 -30.05
CA SER A 799 -4.12 -43.41 -28.58
C SER A 799 -5.34 -42.77 -27.93
N GLN A 800 -5.71 -41.55 -28.31
CA GLN A 800 -6.91 -40.88 -27.83
C GLN A 800 -8.19 -41.67 -28.16
N SER A 801 -8.27 -42.27 -29.35
CA SER A 801 -9.39 -43.14 -29.74
C SER A 801 -9.45 -44.43 -28.90
N GLN A 802 -8.30 -45.00 -28.52
CA GLN A 802 -8.22 -46.15 -27.62
C GLN A 802 -8.61 -45.77 -26.17
N GLU A 803 -8.17 -44.60 -25.69
CA GLU A 803 -8.59 -44.03 -24.40
C GLU A 803 -10.10 -43.81 -24.36
N TYR A 804 -10.69 -43.15 -25.37
CA TYR A 804 -12.14 -42.98 -25.45
C TYR A 804 -12.89 -44.31 -25.55
N LYS A 805 -12.36 -45.33 -26.26
CA LYS A 805 -12.95 -46.68 -26.26
C LYS A 805 -12.92 -47.30 -24.86
N TYR A 806 -11.82 -47.15 -24.13
CA TYR A 806 -11.70 -47.63 -22.75
C TYR A 806 -12.66 -46.91 -21.81
N GLU A 807 -12.83 -45.59 -21.94
CA GLU A 807 -13.82 -44.83 -21.17
C GLU A 807 -15.26 -45.23 -21.51
N ILE A 808 -15.59 -45.41 -22.79
CA ILE A 808 -16.91 -45.91 -23.23
C ILE A 808 -17.17 -47.31 -22.64
N GLU A 809 -16.17 -48.21 -22.64
CA GLU A 809 -16.30 -49.51 -21.98
C GLU A 809 -16.45 -49.41 -20.46
N ARG A 810 -15.74 -48.49 -19.81
CA ARG A 810 -15.85 -48.25 -18.36
C ARG A 810 -17.26 -47.75 -18.01
N LEU A 811 -17.74 -46.73 -18.72
CA LEU A 811 -19.09 -46.17 -18.59
C LEU A 811 -20.16 -47.21 -18.94
N ALA A 812 -19.95 -48.05 -19.94
CA ALA A 812 -20.86 -49.17 -20.25
C ALA A 812 -20.91 -50.19 -19.11
N LYS A 813 -19.77 -50.55 -18.50
CA LYS A 813 -19.70 -51.44 -17.32
C LYS A 813 -20.36 -50.80 -16.09
N GLU A 814 -20.15 -49.50 -15.87
CA GLU A 814 -20.82 -48.72 -14.81
C GLU A 814 -22.34 -48.69 -15.01
N LEU A 815 -22.82 -48.39 -16.22
CA LEU A 815 -24.24 -48.36 -16.57
C LEU A 815 -24.87 -49.75 -16.45
N LEU A 816 -24.17 -50.82 -16.83
CA LEU A 816 -24.61 -52.21 -16.63
C LEU A 816 -24.68 -52.56 -15.14
N ASN A 817 -23.75 -52.06 -14.32
CA ASN A 817 -23.80 -52.20 -12.85
C ASN A 817 -24.95 -51.38 -12.23
N VAL A 818 -25.24 -50.17 -12.70
CA VAL A 818 -26.43 -49.40 -12.31
C VAL A 818 -27.71 -50.13 -12.71
N LYS A 819 -27.77 -50.68 -13.92
CA LYS A 819 -28.91 -51.50 -14.39
C LYS A 819 -29.09 -52.77 -13.54
N LYS A 820 -28.01 -53.44 -13.13
CA LYS A 820 -28.04 -54.56 -12.17
C LYS A 820 -28.56 -54.12 -10.80
N LYS A 821 -28.08 -52.99 -10.25
CA LYS A 821 -28.55 -52.43 -8.97
C LYS A 821 -30.04 -52.07 -9.04
N TYR A 822 -30.48 -51.39 -10.11
CA TYR A 822 -31.87 -51.04 -10.35
C TYR A 822 -32.77 -52.28 -10.48
N LEU A 823 -32.36 -53.30 -11.24
CA LEU A 823 -33.11 -54.56 -11.35
C LEU A 823 -33.14 -55.34 -10.03
N ALA A 824 -32.08 -55.30 -9.23
CA ALA A 824 -32.06 -55.90 -7.89
C ALA A 824 -32.99 -55.14 -6.93
N GLN A 825 -33.03 -53.81 -7.00
CA GLN A 825 -33.94 -52.98 -6.22
C GLN A 825 -35.40 -53.19 -6.64
N LYS A 826 -35.69 -53.23 -7.95
CA LYS A 826 -37.01 -53.56 -8.48
C LYS A 826 -37.45 -54.98 -8.11
N ARG A 827 -36.54 -55.96 -8.06
CA ARG A 827 -36.82 -57.30 -7.52
C ARG A 827 -37.12 -57.27 -6.02
N LYS A 828 -36.41 -56.46 -5.23
CA LYS A 828 -36.72 -56.27 -3.79
C LYS A 828 -38.08 -55.60 -3.59
N GLU A 829 -38.42 -54.58 -4.38
CA GLU A 829 -39.76 -53.95 -4.37
C GLU A 829 -40.85 -54.92 -4.81
N GLN A 830 -40.59 -55.75 -5.83
CA GLN A 830 -41.54 -56.75 -6.29
C GLN A 830 -41.74 -57.87 -5.28
N GLN A 831 -40.68 -58.32 -4.60
CA GLN A 831 -40.77 -59.24 -3.46
C GLN A 831 -41.44 -58.61 -2.22
N ALA A 832 -41.31 -57.29 -2.02
CA ALA A 832 -42.05 -56.58 -0.99
C ALA A 832 -43.55 -56.52 -1.34
N LYS A 833 -43.90 -56.21 -2.59
CA LYS A 833 -45.29 -56.23 -3.09
C LYS A 833 -45.89 -57.63 -3.17
N GLU A 834 -45.09 -58.66 -3.42
CA GLU A 834 -45.52 -60.06 -3.33
C GLU A 834 -45.69 -60.50 -1.87
N LYS A 835 -44.91 -59.96 -0.92
CA LYS A 835 -45.18 -60.13 0.52
C LYS A 835 -46.45 -59.41 0.97
N GLU A 836 -46.71 -58.19 0.52
CA GLU A 836 -47.98 -57.49 0.75
C GLU A 836 -49.17 -58.24 0.13
N ARG A 837 -49.01 -58.77 -1.10
CA ARG A 837 -50.03 -59.62 -1.74
C ARG A 837 -50.17 -61.00 -1.10
N SER A 838 -49.14 -61.55 -0.45
CA SER A 838 -49.29 -62.80 0.33
C SER A 838 -50.05 -62.62 1.65
N LEU A 839 -50.40 -61.38 2.01
CA LEU A 839 -51.25 -61.02 3.14
C LEU A 839 -52.67 -60.61 2.71
N THR A 840 -53.00 -60.69 1.42
CA THR A 840 -54.33 -60.35 0.88
C THR A 840 -54.77 -61.38 -0.18
N ASP A 841 -55.88 -62.09 0.10
CA ASP A 841 -56.53 -63.13 -0.71
C ASP A 841 -55.76 -64.48 -0.75
N THR A 842 -56.19 -65.62 -0.17
CA THR A 842 -57.52 -66.13 0.26
C THR A 842 -58.62 -66.20 -0.81
N GLU A 843 -58.44 -67.16 -1.72
CA GLU A 843 -59.48 -67.98 -2.40
C GLU A 843 -60.57 -67.31 -3.30
N PRO A 844 -61.28 -68.09 -4.17
CA PRO A 844 -60.95 -69.37 -4.80
C PRO A 844 -61.10 -69.36 -6.35
N GLN A 845 -60.89 -70.54 -6.96
CA GLN A 845 -60.91 -70.82 -8.39
C GLN A 845 -62.29 -70.70 -9.07
N PHE A 846 -62.34 -70.32 -10.35
CA PHE A 846 -63.17 -70.98 -11.38
C PHE A 846 -62.50 -70.89 -12.78
N PRO A 847 -62.67 -71.85 -13.71
CA PRO A 847 -61.77 -71.98 -14.88
C PRO A 847 -62.44 -71.84 -16.27
N ARG A 848 -61.56 -71.69 -17.30
CA ARG A 848 -61.77 -71.80 -18.78
C ARG A 848 -62.29 -70.55 -19.51
N PRO A 849 -62.12 -70.46 -20.86
CA PRO A 849 -61.27 -71.26 -21.78
C PRO A 849 -60.26 -70.43 -22.59
N ARG A 850 -59.36 -71.10 -23.32
CA ARG A 850 -58.55 -70.49 -24.39
C ARG A 850 -59.42 -70.24 -25.63
N SER A 851 -59.18 -69.13 -26.31
CA SER A 851 -59.61 -68.93 -27.70
C SER A 851 -58.40 -68.51 -28.55
N ASP A 852 -58.02 -69.38 -29.47
CA ASP A 852 -57.11 -69.04 -30.57
C ASP A 852 -57.74 -68.05 -31.56
N VAL A 853 -56.88 -67.55 -32.46
CA VAL A 853 -57.14 -66.98 -33.80
C VAL A 853 -56.86 -65.46 -33.94
N PRO A 854 -56.02 -65.03 -34.92
CA PRO A 854 -55.53 -63.65 -35.03
C PRO A 854 -56.09 -62.87 -36.23
N ARG A 855 -56.01 -61.52 -36.17
CA ARG A 855 -55.93 -60.58 -37.32
C ARG A 855 -55.71 -59.14 -36.82
N PHE A 856 -54.98 -58.24 -37.48
CA PHE A 856 -54.00 -58.36 -38.59
C PHE A 856 -53.05 -57.14 -38.57
N ILE A 857 -51.96 -57.18 -39.34
CA ILE A 857 -50.91 -56.14 -39.39
C ILE A 857 -51.09 -55.27 -40.64
N GLY A 858 -50.77 -53.97 -40.57
CA GLY A 858 -50.71 -53.04 -41.70
C GLY A 858 -49.30 -52.50 -41.95
N GLY A 859 -48.76 -52.70 -43.17
CA GLY A 859 -47.40 -52.32 -43.60
C GLY A 859 -46.32 -53.31 -43.10
N GLY A 860 -45.88 -54.33 -43.86
CA GLY A 860 -45.51 -54.31 -45.28
C GLY A 860 -44.13 -53.65 -45.39
N PHE A 861 -43.01 -54.38 -45.44
CA PHE A 861 -42.68 -55.52 -46.32
C PHE A 861 -42.12 -56.76 -45.60
N ALA A 862 -42.10 -57.90 -46.31
CA ALA A 862 -41.73 -59.22 -45.79
C ALA A 862 -40.26 -59.61 -45.97
N LEU A 863 -39.81 -60.55 -45.13
CA LEU A 863 -38.47 -61.15 -45.15
C LEU A 863 -38.28 -62.19 -46.28
N GLY A 864 -37.22 -62.00 -47.06
CA GLY A 864 -36.18 -63.01 -47.29
C GLY A 864 -36.44 -64.22 -48.21
N ARG A 865 -35.54 -64.40 -49.19
CA ARG A 865 -34.96 -65.73 -49.46
C ARG A 865 -33.51 -65.65 -49.95
N LEU A 866 -32.73 -66.67 -49.61
CA LEU A 866 -31.32 -66.83 -49.93
C LEU A 866 -31.08 -67.27 -51.39
N LEU A 867 -29.83 -67.15 -51.86
CA LEU A 867 -29.04 -68.09 -52.69
C LEU A 867 -27.63 -67.45 -52.96
N PRO A 868 -26.59 -68.18 -53.42
CA PRO A 868 -25.79 -69.12 -52.62
C PRO A 868 -24.27 -68.82 -52.60
N LYS A 869 -23.50 -69.57 -51.80
CA LYS A 869 -22.04 -69.71 -51.94
C LYS A 869 -21.68 -70.52 -53.20
N VAL A 870 -20.60 -70.17 -53.90
CA VAL A 870 -19.56 -71.12 -54.36
C VAL A 870 -18.18 -70.43 -54.28
N THR A 871 -17.16 -71.23 -54.00
CA THR A 871 -15.72 -70.89 -53.86
C THR A 871 -14.96 -70.81 -55.18
N ALA A 872 -13.99 -69.89 -55.25
CA ALA A 872 -12.64 -70.14 -55.77
C ALA A 872 -11.69 -69.14 -55.09
#